data_AF-U1SCX4-F1
#
_entry.id   AF-U1SCX4-F1
#
_cell.length_a   1.000
_cell.length_b   1.000
_cell.length_c   1.000
_cell.angle_alpha   90.00
_cell.angle_beta   90.00
_cell.angle_gamma   90.00
#
_symmetry.space_group_name_H-M   'P 1'
#
loop_
_entity.id
_entity.type
_entity.pdbx_description
1 polymer ?
#
loop_
_entity_poly.entity_id
_entity_poly.type
_entity_poly.pdbx_seq_one_letter_code
_entity_poly.pdbx_strand_id
1 'polypeptide(L)'
;MRQADTSYTFSRIPDGPQNVERVYNNVRVLSDLDDILTTDFSFTDRLGQTIAIPTTASKRSIKPIAAEGYCKAVWDFKNGDMLLGEDGKTLYVRDVDRSGQNQRLDSWHAISNLENEYHVPGRDTYSPWNDQLRVECAKKTEHVRHGVKFTDRAFIRFNGQMADIDASSPYFSEPFEVTLDVRFDDGLAGQAVQFLRDVTVDDKSGMNLCRMFATPLLEPYKHLTYVLYGDGGNGKGILLNTLAASLPGLTASVDSQKILGGRRGSGGFDTQQEMGKLIGALWAFDEDADTISLEQLTALKKISTGDSVTARRIQENAVSFAPKCTFIVATNNPVITTMSNAIARRFVYVRMKDGRKPSEFQELLEFRREYGVAPFLMASCLTWLQHGDDPYYDVSVGSASDLSEAEQWLVDMICEQGYAISRDNPYSESAREHKSSISKLGLKSATKNIDNNKLRVLVVADERRFHPYREAWEKDQQQLEEASKPLPVPEPIESTSRISLSEFGFQADYVPARQDKSALNWKKQAENPAVDTSSIPDTAAYAVIPRAGFMVIDMDKAKQEGEQDGWQSLQLSVGQYGSSEFPRTYLVTTPSGGVHAYYKMPQGLSGHILNKVKAGGHNIDLRVDGLGYVIGAGSTTTGGVYEVCDLPDGDVIPELSMSLVKWLDTVGCIQHEEQSQTQPVFQQTQAVTTTPTVAMSPLERLLSQAYNGNSANGEPPVDMSIIPKGQRNQTLHDWLYGRLANHPDNSQRIVDDFYTRGRNSGLPDGELNTILKSVCRALGLTV
;
A
#
# COMPACT_ATOMS: atom_id res chain seq x y z
N MET A 1 -49.49 38.92 -33.55
CA MET A 1 -50.69 39.26 -32.75
C MET A 1 -51.78 38.20 -32.93
N ARG A 2 -51.77 37.19 -32.07
CA ARG A 2 -52.96 36.45 -31.62
C ARG A 2 -52.75 36.27 -30.12
N GLN A 3 -53.38 37.13 -29.32
CA GLN A 3 -53.57 36.86 -27.90
C GLN A 3 -54.46 35.61 -27.83
N ALA A 4 -53.86 34.45 -27.55
CA ALA A 4 -54.62 33.28 -27.19
C ALA A 4 -55.12 33.47 -25.75
N ASP A 5 -56.41 33.22 -25.54
CA ASP A 5 -57.03 32.99 -24.23
C ASP A 5 -56.11 32.15 -23.34
N THR A 6 -55.59 32.74 -22.25
CA THR A 6 -54.58 32.10 -21.40
C THR A 6 -54.92 32.21 -19.91
N SER A 7 -56.19 32.07 -19.53
CA SER A 7 -56.52 31.78 -18.13
C SER A 7 -56.27 30.30 -17.84
N TYR A 8 -55.05 29.98 -17.38
CA TYR A 8 -54.77 28.65 -16.82
C TYR A 8 -55.53 28.51 -15.50
N THR A 9 -56.38 27.48 -15.39
CA THR A 9 -57.18 27.21 -14.19
C THR A 9 -56.44 26.22 -13.31
N PHE A 10 -56.11 26.62 -12.08
CA PHE A 10 -55.41 25.76 -11.13
C PHE A 10 -56.39 24.78 -10.48
N SER A 11 -55.91 23.57 -10.16
CA SER A 11 -56.68 22.61 -9.38
C SER A 11 -56.96 23.16 -7.98
N ARG A 12 -58.17 22.98 -7.47
CA ARG A 12 -58.49 23.29 -6.07
C ARG A 12 -58.00 22.15 -5.18
N ILE A 13 -56.98 22.43 -4.36
CA ILE A 13 -56.49 21.50 -3.34
C ILE A 13 -56.84 22.02 -1.92
N PRO A 14 -56.99 21.13 -0.92
CA PRO A 14 -57.12 21.54 0.47
C PRO A 14 -55.96 22.45 0.88
N ASP A 15 -56.25 23.56 1.55
CA ASP A 15 -55.27 24.56 2.00
C ASP A 15 -54.42 25.17 0.86
N GLY A 16 -54.82 25.04 -0.39
CA GLY A 16 -54.10 25.60 -1.54
C GLY A 16 -53.97 27.14 -1.52
N PRO A 17 -52.95 27.70 -2.18
CA PRO A 17 -52.76 29.15 -2.28
C PRO A 17 -53.92 29.84 -3.02
N GLN A 18 -54.70 30.65 -2.31
CA GLN A 18 -55.91 31.30 -2.85
C GLN A 18 -55.66 32.22 -4.05
N ASN A 19 -54.46 32.80 -4.16
CA ASN A 19 -54.12 33.76 -5.20
C ASN A 19 -53.29 33.17 -6.35
N VAL A 20 -53.07 31.85 -6.41
CA VAL A 20 -52.16 31.24 -7.40
C VAL A 20 -52.54 31.55 -8.85
N GLU A 21 -53.84 31.50 -9.18
CA GLU A 21 -54.34 31.85 -10.51
C GLU A 21 -54.07 33.33 -10.83
N ARG A 22 -54.23 34.22 -9.83
CA ARG A 22 -53.93 35.65 -9.99
C ARG A 22 -52.44 35.88 -10.19
N VAL A 23 -51.57 35.11 -9.53
CA VAL A 23 -50.13 35.17 -9.76
C VAL A 23 -49.81 34.74 -11.19
N TYR A 24 -50.28 33.57 -11.62
CA TYR A 24 -50.02 33.03 -12.96
C TYR A 24 -50.48 33.97 -14.10
N ASN A 25 -51.68 34.55 -13.96
CA ASN A 25 -52.26 35.40 -14.98
C ASN A 25 -51.57 36.76 -15.10
N ASN A 26 -50.98 37.27 -14.01
CA ASN A 26 -50.42 38.63 -13.96
C ASN A 26 -48.89 38.67 -13.97
N VAL A 27 -48.19 37.54 -13.74
CA VAL A 27 -46.73 37.47 -13.92
C VAL A 27 -46.41 37.50 -15.42
N ARG A 28 -45.65 38.52 -15.83
CA ARG A 28 -45.43 38.85 -17.25
C ARG A 28 -44.10 39.55 -17.47
N VAL A 29 -43.57 39.41 -18.68
CA VAL A 29 -42.40 40.16 -19.15
C VAL A 29 -42.74 41.65 -19.23
N LEU A 30 -41.82 42.49 -18.76
CA LEU A 30 -41.84 43.93 -19.01
C LEU A 30 -41.00 44.21 -20.26
N SER A 31 -41.65 44.64 -21.35
CA SER A 31 -40.99 44.94 -22.62
C SER A 31 -40.67 46.42 -22.80
N ASP A 32 -41.41 47.31 -22.13
CA ASP A 32 -41.29 48.76 -22.30
C ASP A 32 -40.33 49.34 -21.24
N LEU A 33 -39.39 50.17 -21.69
CA LEU A 33 -38.35 50.74 -20.84
C LEU A 33 -38.92 51.61 -19.70
N ASP A 34 -40.00 52.32 -19.97
CA ASP A 34 -40.71 53.13 -18.97
C ASP A 34 -41.39 52.24 -17.91
N ASP A 35 -41.95 51.10 -18.30
CA ASP A 35 -42.56 50.13 -17.37
C ASP A 35 -41.49 49.46 -16.50
N ILE A 36 -40.31 49.15 -17.06
CA ILE A 36 -39.17 48.58 -16.32
C ILE A 36 -38.67 49.57 -15.26
N LEU A 37 -38.54 50.85 -15.62
CA LEU A 37 -38.02 51.89 -14.71
C LEU A 37 -39.02 52.31 -13.63
N THR A 38 -40.31 52.07 -13.82
CA THR A 38 -41.38 52.48 -12.90
C THR A 38 -41.95 51.34 -12.04
N THR A 39 -41.60 50.09 -12.33
CA THR A 39 -42.08 48.93 -11.57
C THR A 39 -41.14 48.62 -10.39
N ASP A 40 -41.59 48.89 -9.16
CA ASP A 40 -40.82 48.61 -7.93
C ASP A 40 -40.71 47.10 -7.59
N PHE A 41 -41.54 46.25 -8.20
CA PHE A 41 -41.61 44.82 -7.89
C PHE A 41 -41.40 43.97 -9.15
N SER A 42 -40.16 43.57 -9.39
CA SER A 42 -39.77 42.72 -10.52
C SER A 42 -38.62 41.78 -10.15
N PHE A 43 -38.41 40.74 -10.94
CA PHE A 43 -37.21 39.90 -10.90
C PHE A 43 -36.69 39.61 -12.31
N THR A 44 -35.45 39.16 -12.44
CA THR A 44 -34.87 38.72 -13.72
C THR A 44 -35.07 37.22 -13.89
N ASP A 45 -35.57 36.79 -15.04
CA ASP A 45 -35.72 35.37 -15.37
C ASP A 45 -34.43 34.74 -15.93
N ARG A 46 -34.52 33.46 -16.30
CA ARG A 46 -33.44 32.63 -16.82
C ARG A 46 -32.87 33.13 -18.15
N LEU A 47 -33.68 33.87 -18.92
CA LEU A 47 -33.32 34.43 -20.22
C LEU A 47 -32.88 35.89 -20.12
N GLY A 48 -32.69 36.40 -18.89
CA GLY A 48 -32.28 37.77 -18.65
C GLY A 48 -33.40 38.81 -18.80
N GLN A 49 -34.65 38.38 -18.86
CA GLN A 49 -35.80 39.27 -19.04
C GLN A 49 -36.30 39.78 -17.68
N THR A 50 -36.73 41.04 -17.64
CA THR A 50 -37.35 41.62 -16.43
C THR A 50 -38.82 41.22 -16.36
N ILE A 51 -39.19 40.53 -15.28
CA ILE A 51 -40.53 39.99 -15.03
C ILE A 51 -41.21 40.77 -13.92
N ALA A 52 -42.41 41.27 -14.18
CA ALA A 52 -43.22 41.97 -13.19
C ALA A 52 -43.81 41.00 -12.16
N ILE A 53 -43.66 41.33 -10.88
CA ILE A 53 -44.32 40.63 -9.79
C ILE A 53 -45.74 41.19 -9.62
N PRO A 54 -46.79 40.34 -9.62
CA PRO A 54 -48.15 40.79 -9.39
C PRO A 54 -48.31 41.47 -8.03
N THR A 55 -48.89 42.67 -8.01
CA THR A 55 -49.14 43.44 -6.79
C THR A 55 -50.63 43.66 -6.53
N THR A 56 -50.98 43.90 -5.28
CA THR A 56 -52.29 44.43 -4.88
C THR A 56 -52.10 45.81 -4.26
N ALA A 57 -52.84 46.79 -4.79
CA ALA A 57 -52.85 48.14 -4.28
C ALA A 57 -53.90 48.30 -3.17
N SER A 58 -53.51 48.91 -2.05
CA SER A 58 -54.39 49.40 -0.99
C SER A 58 -54.29 50.93 -0.90
N LYS A 59 -55.22 51.59 -0.21
CA LYS A 59 -55.21 53.07 -0.03
C LYS A 59 -53.91 53.65 0.55
N ARG A 60 -53.02 52.83 1.12
CA ARG A 60 -51.79 53.27 1.82
C ARG A 60 -50.51 52.55 1.37
N SER A 61 -50.58 51.48 0.58
CA SER A 61 -49.39 50.72 0.15
C SER A 61 -49.68 49.79 -1.02
N ILE A 62 -48.67 49.56 -1.86
CA ILE A 62 -48.63 48.52 -2.90
C ILE A 62 -47.80 47.36 -2.34
N LYS A 63 -48.31 46.13 -2.43
CA LYS A 63 -47.61 44.93 -1.95
C LYS A 63 -47.72 43.78 -2.95
N PRO A 64 -46.70 42.91 -3.07
CA PRO A 64 -46.80 41.67 -3.84
C PRO A 64 -47.96 40.79 -3.37
N ILE A 65 -48.61 40.10 -4.32
CA ILE A 65 -49.71 39.16 -4.05
C ILE A 65 -49.19 37.89 -3.37
N ALA A 66 -47.95 37.51 -3.68
CA ALA A 66 -47.23 36.38 -3.09
C ALA A 66 -45.75 36.77 -2.95
N ALA A 67 -45.00 36.02 -2.14
CA ALA A 67 -43.56 36.20 -2.02
C ALA A 67 -42.87 36.04 -3.40
N GLU A 68 -41.79 36.79 -3.62
CA GLU A 68 -41.04 36.78 -4.88
C GLU A 68 -40.68 35.37 -5.34
N GLY A 69 -40.22 34.51 -4.42
CA GLY A 69 -39.85 33.13 -4.75
C GLY A 69 -41.00 32.28 -5.29
N TYR A 70 -42.22 32.43 -4.77
CA TYR A 70 -43.39 31.73 -5.34
C TYR A 70 -43.80 32.30 -6.70
N CYS A 71 -43.62 33.60 -6.93
CA CYS A 71 -43.83 34.19 -8.25
C CYS A 71 -42.84 33.64 -9.29
N LYS A 72 -41.56 33.46 -8.90
CA LYS A 72 -40.54 32.79 -9.72
C LYS A 72 -40.90 31.33 -10.01
N ALA A 73 -41.34 30.58 -9.00
CA ALA A 73 -41.78 29.20 -9.18
C ALA A 73 -42.96 29.06 -10.17
N VAL A 74 -43.95 29.96 -10.08
CA VAL A 74 -45.07 30.01 -11.03
C VAL A 74 -44.60 30.42 -12.43
N TRP A 75 -43.62 31.32 -12.53
CA TRP A 75 -43.00 31.70 -13.81
C TRP A 75 -42.29 30.53 -14.48
N ASP A 76 -41.48 29.77 -13.74
CA ASP A 76 -40.82 28.58 -14.26
C ASP A 76 -41.83 27.50 -14.67
N PHE A 77 -42.88 27.28 -13.87
CA PHE A 77 -43.98 26.40 -14.23
C PHE A 77 -44.63 26.82 -15.57
N LYS A 78 -44.93 28.11 -15.72
CA LYS A 78 -45.57 28.72 -16.90
C LYS A 78 -44.73 28.57 -18.17
N ASN A 79 -43.41 28.66 -18.06
CA ASN A 79 -42.49 28.57 -19.20
C ASN A 79 -41.99 27.15 -19.50
N GLY A 80 -42.44 26.15 -18.73
CA GLY A 80 -42.02 24.76 -18.94
C GLY A 80 -40.62 24.47 -18.40
N ASP A 81 -40.18 25.23 -17.39
CA ASP A 81 -38.89 25.06 -16.70
C ASP A 81 -39.06 24.40 -15.32
N MET A 82 -40.27 23.89 -15.04
CA MET A 82 -40.59 23.03 -13.91
C MET A 82 -41.45 21.86 -14.37
N LEU A 83 -41.03 20.64 -14.00
CA LEU A 83 -41.66 19.37 -14.35
C LEU A 83 -41.65 18.40 -13.16
N LEU A 84 -42.43 17.33 -13.26
CA LEU A 84 -42.30 16.18 -12.35
C LEU A 84 -41.33 15.16 -12.92
N GLY A 85 -40.69 14.40 -12.03
CA GLY A 85 -40.00 13.18 -12.41
C GLY A 85 -40.98 12.04 -12.75
N GLU A 86 -40.43 10.92 -13.20
CA GLU A 86 -41.19 9.68 -13.46
C GLU A 86 -41.86 9.09 -12.21
N ASP A 87 -41.36 9.43 -11.02
CA ASP A 87 -41.94 9.02 -9.74
C ASP A 87 -43.29 9.72 -9.42
N GLY A 88 -43.67 10.72 -10.22
CA GLY A 88 -44.87 11.53 -10.06
C GLY A 88 -44.88 12.40 -8.79
N LYS A 89 -43.74 12.57 -8.12
CA LYS A 89 -43.64 13.25 -6.81
C LYS A 89 -42.52 14.28 -6.74
N THR A 90 -41.35 13.95 -7.29
CA THR A 90 -40.19 14.83 -7.26
C THR A 90 -40.39 15.96 -8.26
N LEU A 91 -40.25 17.21 -7.82
CA LEU A 91 -40.18 18.36 -8.71
C LEU A 91 -38.75 18.52 -9.23
N TYR A 92 -38.64 18.76 -10.52
CA TYR A 92 -37.41 19.14 -11.19
C TYR A 92 -37.55 20.55 -11.73
N VAL A 93 -36.48 21.31 -11.59
CA VAL A 93 -36.37 22.66 -12.13
C VAL A 93 -35.19 22.67 -13.09
N ARG A 94 -35.35 23.35 -14.22
CA ARG A 94 -34.28 23.52 -15.20
C ARG A 94 -33.11 24.26 -14.56
N ASP A 95 -31.89 24.05 -15.02
CA ASP A 95 -30.75 24.84 -14.52
C ASP A 95 -30.73 26.26 -15.09
N VAL A 96 -30.04 27.15 -14.38
CA VAL A 96 -29.83 28.55 -14.80
C VAL A 96 -28.42 28.69 -15.37
N ASP A 97 -28.30 29.28 -16.55
CA ASP A 97 -27.00 29.66 -17.09
C ASP A 97 -26.38 30.79 -16.26
N ARG A 98 -25.25 30.49 -15.61
CA ARG A 98 -24.48 31.44 -14.79
C ARG A 98 -23.28 32.05 -15.53
N SER A 99 -23.08 31.73 -16.80
CA SER A 99 -22.03 32.33 -17.63
C SER A 99 -22.33 33.80 -18.02
N GLY A 100 -23.59 34.22 -17.83
CA GLY A 100 -24.08 35.55 -18.22
C GLY A 100 -24.58 35.61 -19.67
N GLN A 101 -24.58 34.49 -20.41
CA GLN A 101 -25.15 34.41 -21.75
C GLN A 101 -26.67 34.22 -21.75
N ASN A 102 -27.25 33.91 -20.58
CA ASN A 102 -28.69 33.72 -20.35
C ASN A 102 -29.30 32.67 -21.30
N GLN A 103 -28.55 31.59 -21.54
CA GLN A 103 -29.01 30.50 -22.39
C GLN A 103 -29.98 29.58 -21.65
N ARG A 104 -30.93 29.02 -22.40
CA ARG A 104 -31.79 27.95 -21.87
C ARG A 104 -31.01 26.64 -21.88
N LEU A 105 -30.67 26.15 -20.69
CA LEU A 105 -29.94 24.88 -20.53
C LEU A 105 -30.89 23.68 -20.63
N ASP A 106 -30.42 22.56 -21.19
CA ASP A 106 -31.19 21.31 -21.21
C ASP A 106 -31.05 20.45 -19.96
N SER A 107 -30.23 20.89 -19.00
CA SER A 107 -30.02 20.23 -17.72
C SER A 107 -31.06 20.62 -16.67
N TRP A 108 -31.30 19.69 -15.74
CA TRP A 108 -32.34 19.77 -14.71
C TRP A 108 -31.81 19.22 -13.40
N HIS A 109 -32.27 19.77 -12.28
CA HIS A 109 -31.99 19.24 -10.96
C HIS A 109 -33.27 19.04 -10.14
N ALA A 110 -33.24 18.04 -9.25
CA ALA A 110 -34.33 17.76 -8.34
C ALA A 110 -34.33 18.76 -7.18
N ILE A 111 -35.51 19.30 -6.84
CA ILE A 111 -35.67 20.21 -5.72
C ILE A 111 -36.39 19.53 -4.55
N SER A 112 -35.98 19.86 -3.32
CA SER A 112 -36.62 19.35 -2.10
C SER A 112 -37.96 20.04 -1.84
N ASN A 113 -37.94 21.37 -1.88
CA ASN A 113 -39.10 22.24 -1.76
C ASN A 113 -38.83 23.57 -2.47
N LEU A 114 -39.91 24.31 -2.74
CA LEU A 114 -39.86 25.59 -3.44
C LEU A 114 -39.18 26.68 -2.62
N GLU A 115 -39.29 26.63 -1.30
CA GLU A 115 -38.78 27.66 -0.41
C GLU A 115 -37.26 27.76 -0.46
N ASN A 116 -36.59 26.62 -0.46
CA ASN A 116 -35.14 26.53 -0.55
C ASN A 116 -34.65 26.92 -1.94
N GLU A 117 -35.31 26.41 -2.98
CA GLU A 117 -34.91 26.66 -4.38
C GLU A 117 -35.06 28.13 -4.76
N TYR A 118 -36.21 28.72 -4.44
CA TYR A 118 -36.54 30.09 -4.84
C TYR A 118 -36.29 31.13 -3.74
N HIS A 119 -35.55 30.76 -2.69
CA HIS A 119 -35.15 31.62 -1.57
C HIS A 119 -36.33 32.38 -0.92
N VAL A 120 -37.42 31.67 -0.62
CA VAL A 120 -38.58 32.26 0.06
C VAL A 120 -38.21 32.54 1.52
N PRO A 121 -38.36 33.78 2.02
CA PRO A 121 -38.08 34.09 3.42
C PRO A 121 -38.94 33.27 4.37
N GLY A 122 -38.38 32.83 5.50
CA GLY A 122 -39.08 31.96 6.46
C GLY A 122 -40.40 32.54 7.00
N ARG A 123 -40.49 33.87 7.13
CA ARG A 123 -41.72 34.57 7.54
C ARG A 123 -42.84 34.53 6.50
N ASP A 124 -42.49 34.28 5.24
CA ASP A 124 -43.38 34.29 4.07
C ASP A 124 -43.61 32.86 3.52
N THR A 125 -43.06 31.83 4.20
CA THR A 125 -43.19 30.43 3.82
C THR A 125 -44.63 29.93 3.99
N TYR A 126 -45.14 29.29 2.94
CA TYR A 126 -46.44 28.65 2.88
C TYR A 126 -46.36 27.34 2.08
N SER A 127 -46.16 26.22 2.80
CA SER A 127 -45.88 24.92 2.20
C SER A 127 -46.90 24.39 1.17
N PRO A 128 -48.22 24.73 1.21
CA PRO A 128 -49.17 24.27 0.20
C PRO A 128 -48.87 24.71 -1.24
N TRP A 129 -47.99 25.68 -1.44
CA TRP A 129 -47.45 25.99 -2.78
C TRP A 129 -46.73 24.80 -3.42
N ASN A 130 -46.03 23.98 -2.63
CA ASN A 130 -45.36 22.78 -3.11
C ASN A 130 -46.38 21.77 -3.67
N ASP A 131 -47.46 21.52 -2.93
CA ASP A 131 -48.50 20.58 -3.35
C ASP A 131 -49.28 21.12 -4.55
N GLN A 132 -49.54 22.43 -4.58
CA GLN A 132 -50.19 23.06 -5.73
C GLN A 132 -49.38 22.88 -7.01
N LEU A 133 -48.10 23.23 -7.01
CA LEU A 133 -47.28 23.11 -8.22
C LEU A 133 -47.01 21.64 -8.60
N ARG A 134 -46.92 20.71 -7.65
CA ARG A 134 -46.90 19.26 -7.96
C ARG A 134 -48.16 18.82 -8.69
N VAL A 135 -49.34 19.20 -8.18
CA VAL A 135 -50.63 18.86 -8.81
C VAL A 135 -50.75 19.45 -10.21
N GLU A 136 -50.26 20.66 -10.43
CA GLU A 136 -50.26 21.26 -11.77
C GLU A 136 -49.23 20.63 -12.71
N CYS A 137 -48.03 20.32 -12.22
CA CYS A 137 -47.02 19.62 -13.01
C CYS A 137 -47.47 18.21 -13.40
N ALA A 138 -48.27 17.53 -12.57
CA ALA A 138 -48.87 16.24 -12.89
C ALA A 138 -49.86 16.28 -14.07
N LYS A 139 -50.33 17.47 -14.49
CA LYS A 139 -51.15 17.65 -15.69
C LYS A 139 -50.32 17.75 -16.97
N LYS A 140 -49.00 17.97 -16.87
CA LYS A 140 -48.11 18.03 -18.03
C LYS A 140 -47.88 16.62 -18.57
N THR A 141 -47.70 16.51 -19.88
CA THR A 141 -47.40 15.23 -20.54
C THR A 141 -45.94 14.84 -20.46
N GLU A 142 -45.05 15.81 -20.23
CA GLU A 142 -43.61 15.64 -20.17
C GLU A 142 -43.15 15.43 -18.73
N HIS A 143 -42.21 14.49 -18.55
CA HIS A 143 -41.57 14.23 -17.27
C HIS A 143 -40.06 14.27 -17.42
N VAL A 144 -39.35 14.60 -16.34
CA VAL A 144 -37.90 14.38 -16.32
C VAL A 144 -37.65 12.88 -16.13
N ARG A 145 -37.03 12.27 -17.15
CA ARG A 145 -36.71 10.85 -17.22
C ARG A 145 -35.47 10.53 -16.39
N HIS A 146 -35.54 9.45 -15.62
CA HIS A 146 -34.39 8.96 -14.86
C HIS A 146 -33.47 8.17 -15.80
N GLY A 147 -32.31 8.76 -16.13
CA GLY A 147 -31.35 8.16 -17.05
C GLY A 147 -30.37 9.17 -17.62
N VAL A 148 -29.62 8.72 -18.63
CA VAL A 148 -28.59 9.50 -19.33
C VAL A 148 -29.00 9.68 -20.79
N LYS A 149 -28.99 10.92 -21.28
CA LYS A 149 -29.25 11.25 -22.69
C LYS A 149 -28.03 11.87 -23.36
N PHE A 150 -27.73 11.37 -24.54
CA PHE A 150 -26.81 11.90 -25.54
C PHE A 150 -27.63 12.47 -26.70
N THR A 151 -27.00 13.14 -27.66
CA THR A 151 -27.73 13.83 -28.75
C THR A 151 -28.52 12.87 -29.65
N ASP A 152 -28.07 11.63 -29.81
CA ASP A 152 -28.70 10.62 -30.68
C ASP A 152 -29.12 9.32 -29.97
N ARG A 153 -28.80 9.18 -28.67
CA ARG A 153 -29.07 7.96 -27.90
C ARG A 153 -29.33 8.29 -26.43
N ALA A 154 -30.23 7.56 -25.77
CA ALA A 154 -30.45 7.69 -24.33
C ALA A 154 -30.56 6.32 -23.67
N PHE A 155 -30.16 6.22 -22.40
CA PHE A 155 -30.16 5.00 -21.61
C PHE A 155 -31.06 5.19 -20.39
N ILE A 156 -32.02 4.29 -20.23
CA ILE A 156 -33.08 4.36 -19.21
C ILE A 156 -33.47 2.97 -18.75
N ARG A 157 -34.24 2.93 -17.67
CA ARG A 157 -34.93 1.70 -17.26
C ARG A 157 -36.43 1.78 -17.49
N PHE A 158 -36.96 0.79 -18.19
CA PHE A 158 -38.39 0.53 -18.26
C PHE A 158 -38.73 -0.72 -17.45
N ASN A 159 -39.64 -0.58 -16.49
CA ASN A 159 -40.09 -1.72 -15.66
C ASN A 159 -38.94 -2.53 -15.05
N GLY A 160 -37.87 -1.85 -14.64
CA GLY A 160 -36.66 -2.46 -14.06
C GLY A 160 -35.65 -3.01 -15.07
N GLN A 161 -35.95 -3.03 -16.37
CA GLN A 161 -35.04 -3.49 -17.41
C GLN A 161 -34.33 -2.31 -18.09
N MET A 162 -33.02 -2.47 -18.31
CA MET A 162 -32.22 -1.54 -19.10
C MET A 162 -32.70 -1.50 -20.55
N ALA A 163 -32.81 -0.30 -21.10
CA ALA A 163 -33.07 -0.05 -22.51
C ALA A 163 -32.26 1.15 -22.98
N ASP A 164 -31.75 1.06 -24.21
CA ASP A 164 -31.30 2.22 -24.97
C ASP A 164 -32.37 2.61 -26.00
N ILE A 165 -32.57 3.90 -26.16
CA ILE A 165 -33.57 4.48 -27.05
C ILE A 165 -32.94 5.58 -27.90
N ASP A 166 -33.56 5.84 -29.05
CA ASP A 166 -33.21 6.92 -29.97
C ASP A 166 -34.44 7.76 -30.29
N ALA A 167 -34.32 8.67 -31.27
CA ALA A 167 -35.40 9.54 -31.71
C ALA A 167 -36.66 8.83 -32.23
N SER A 168 -36.64 7.51 -32.48
CA SER A 168 -37.84 6.73 -32.81
C SER A 168 -38.73 6.47 -31.60
N SER A 169 -38.18 6.57 -30.38
CA SER A 169 -38.93 6.43 -29.13
C SER A 169 -39.63 7.75 -28.77
N PRO A 170 -40.92 7.71 -28.39
CA PRO A 170 -41.63 8.92 -27.94
C PRO A 170 -41.03 9.52 -26.66
N TYR A 171 -40.29 8.71 -25.89
CA TYR A 171 -39.64 9.15 -24.65
C TYR A 171 -38.33 9.91 -24.89
N PHE A 172 -37.76 9.84 -26.10
CA PHE A 172 -36.49 10.48 -26.39
C PHE A 172 -36.58 12.01 -26.43
N SER A 173 -37.74 12.57 -26.80
CA SER A 173 -37.96 14.02 -26.80
C SER A 173 -38.08 14.62 -25.40
N GLU A 174 -38.32 13.80 -24.38
CA GLU A 174 -38.45 14.27 -23.00
C GLU A 174 -37.10 14.69 -22.40
N PRO A 175 -37.10 15.52 -21.35
CA PRO A 175 -35.88 15.88 -20.61
C PRO A 175 -35.40 14.73 -19.72
N PHE A 176 -34.09 14.71 -19.45
CA PHE A 176 -33.42 13.68 -18.65
C PHE A 176 -32.64 14.32 -17.51
N GLU A 177 -32.47 13.59 -16.41
CA GLU A 177 -31.66 14.04 -15.27
C GLU A 177 -30.24 14.42 -15.67
N VAL A 178 -29.63 13.65 -16.59
CA VAL A 178 -28.34 13.98 -17.18
C VAL A 178 -28.46 13.98 -18.69
N THR A 179 -28.18 15.13 -19.30
CA THR A 179 -28.11 15.30 -20.76
C THR A 179 -26.71 15.80 -21.12
N LEU A 180 -26.07 15.14 -22.07
CA LEU A 180 -24.77 15.53 -22.62
C LEU A 180 -24.97 15.92 -24.09
N ASP A 181 -24.51 17.12 -24.46
CA ASP A 181 -24.54 17.61 -25.84
C ASP A 181 -23.39 17.03 -26.67
N VAL A 182 -23.32 15.70 -26.71
CA VAL A 182 -22.38 14.93 -27.52
C VAL A 182 -23.08 13.75 -28.14
N ARG A 183 -22.62 13.32 -29.30
CA ARG A 183 -23.09 12.10 -29.96
C ARG A 183 -22.55 10.87 -29.24
N PHE A 184 -23.33 9.81 -29.16
CA PHE A 184 -22.84 8.54 -28.62
C PHE A 184 -21.80 7.91 -29.54
N ASP A 185 -20.66 7.49 -28.99
CA ASP A 185 -19.55 6.89 -29.74
C ASP A 185 -19.01 5.63 -29.02
N ASP A 186 -19.23 4.46 -29.63
CA ASP A 186 -18.76 3.17 -29.11
C ASP A 186 -17.23 3.07 -29.07
N GLY A 187 -16.51 3.76 -29.97
CA GLY A 187 -15.05 3.80 -30.00
C GLY A 187 -14.47 4.59 -28.84
N LEU A 188 -15.05 5.76 -28.52
CA LEU A 188 -14.68 6.54 -27.33
C LEU A 188 -15.02 5.79 -26.05
N ALA A 189 -16.17 5.12 -25.99
CA ALA A 189 -16.53 4.25 -24.88
C ALA A 189 -15.50 3.11 -24.69
N GLY A 190 -15.06 2.48 -25.78
CA GLY A 190 -14.02 1.46 -25.76
C GLY A 190 -12.67 1.96 -25.24
N GLN A 191 -12.24 3.15 -25.66
CA GLN A 191 -11.02 3.80 -25.14
C GLN A 191 -11.15 4.11 -23.65
N ALA A 192 -12.30 4.61 -23.20
CA ALA A 192 -12.54 4.82 -21.77
C ALA A 192 -12.42 3.53 -20.97
N VAL A 193 -12.98 2.40 -21.46
CA VAL A 193 -12.81 1.08 -20.82
C VAL A 193 -11.34 0.69 -20.72
N GLN A 194 -10.53 0.95 -21.75
CA GLN A 194 -9.08 0.65 -21.72
C GLN A 194 -8.36 1.46 -20.64
N PHE A 195 -8.64 2.76 -20.54
CA PHE A 195 -8.08 3.59 -19.46
C PHE A 195 -8.50 3.10 -18.07
N LEU A 196 -9.78 2.74 -17.90
CA LEU A 196 -10.28 2.24 -16.62
C LEU A 196 -9.65 0.90 -16.24
N ARG A 197 -9.39 0.01 -17.21
CA ARG A 197 -8.63 -1.23 -16.96
C ARG A 197 -7.19 -0.94 -16.59
N ASP A 198 -6.52 -0.03 -17.30
CA ASP A 198 -5.11 0.30 -17.07
C ASP A 198 -4.84 0.88 -15.67
N VAL A 199 -5.77 1.68 -15.12
CA VAL A 199 -5.64 2.25 -13.77
C VAL A 199 -6.02 1.27 -12.65
N THR A 200 -6.49 0.06 -12.99
CA THR A 200 -6.89 -0.97 -12.03
C THR A 200 -5.98 -2.20 -12.07
N VAL A 201 -5.97 -3.00 -10.99
CA VAL A 201 -5.14 -4.21 -10.91
C VAL A 201 -5.69 -5.36 -11.75
N ASP A 202 -7.02 -5.45 -11.87
CA ASP A 202 -7.70 -6.57 -12.51
C ASP A 202 -8.97 -6.14 -13.25
N ASP A 203 -9.44 -6.98 -14.18
CA ASP A 203 -10.60 -6.69 -15.02
C ASP A 203 -11.91 -6.49 -14.23
N LYS A 204 -12.06 -7.14 -13.07
CA LYS A 204 -13.26 -6.97 -12.23
C LYS A 204 -13.26 -5.60 -11.58
N SER A 205 -12.11 -5.17 -11.07
CA SER A 205 -11.89 -3.81 -10.57
C SER A 205 -12.17 -2.78 -11.66
N GLY A 206 -11.65 -2.98 -12.87
CA GLY A 206 -11.91 -2.10 -14.03
C GLY A 206 -13.40 -2.03 -14.40
N MET A 207 -14.11 -3.16 -14.39
CA MET A 207 -15.54 -3.21 -14.67
C MET A 207 -16.38 -2.53 -13.58
N ASN A 208 -16.06 -2.76 -12.31
CA ASN A 208 -16.69 -2.09 -11.18
C ASN A 208 -16.48 -0.57 -11.27
N LEU A 209 -15.26 -0.13 -11.58
CA LEU A 209 -14.95 1.29 -11.77
C LEU A 209 -15.74 1.89 -12.95
N CYS A 210 -15.88 1.14 -14.05
CA CYS A 210 -16.68 1.55 -15.20
C CYS A 210 -18.15 1.74 -14.83
N ARG A 211 -18.74 0.80 -14.08
CA ARG A 211 -20.13 0.84 -13.63
C ARG A 211 -20.46 2.08 -12.78
N MET A 212 -19.49 2.58 -12.02
CA MET A 212 -19.63 3.71 -11.10
C MET A 212 -20.26 4.94 -11.75
N PHE A 213 -19.83 5.32 -12.96
CA PHE A 213 -20.22 6.59 -13.56
C PHE A 213 -21.71 6.73 -13.78
N ALA A 214 -22.41 5.73 -14.33
CA ALA A 214 -23.85 5.79 -14.58
C ALA A 214 -24.71 5.16 -13.46
N THR A 215 -24.09 4.71 -12.36
CA THR A 215 -24.81 4.07 -11.24
C THR A 215 -26.01 4.88 -10.72
N PRO A 216 -25.92 6.20 -10.41
CA PRO A 216 -27.04 6.91 -9.78
C PRO A 216 -28.26 7.04 -10.68
N LEU A 217 -28.13 6.74 -11.98
CA LEU A 217 -29.14 6.90 -13.01
C LEU A 217 -29.66 5.57 -13.54
N LEU A 218 -28.83 4.52 -13.44
CA LEU A 218 -29.10 3.22 -14.05
C LEU A 218 -29.13 2.07 -13.03
N GLU A 219 -28.90 2.30 -11.74
CA GLU A 219 -29.09 1.25 -10.73
C GLU A 219 -30.58 0.94 -10.53
N PRO A 220 -30.99 -0.34 -10.39
CA PRO A 220 -32.41 -0.69 -10.24
C PRO A 220 -32.99 -0.26 -8.89
N TYR A 221 -32.16 -0.31 -7.85
CA TYR A 221 -32.49 0.14 -6.50
C TYR A 221 -31.26 0.76 -5.88
N LYS A 222 -31.45 1.81 -5.09
CA LYS A 222 -30.35 2.49 -4.41
C LYS A 222 -29.73 1.61 -3.34
N HIS A 223 -28.53 1.10 -3.59
CA HIS A 223 -27.82 0.30 -2.59
C HIS A 223 -26.31 0.20 -2.83
N LEU A 224 -25.78 0.70 -3.95
CA LEU A 224 -24.37 0.58 -4.28
C LEU A 224 -23.56 1.77 -3.72
N THR A 225 -22.40 1.44 -3.15
CA THR A 225 -21.39 2.38 -2.66
C THR A 225 -20.04 1.89 -3.14
N TYR A 226 -19.28 2.74 -3.81
CA TYR A 226 -17.99 2.38 -4.39
C TYR A 226 -16.86 2.70 -3.44
N VAL A 227 -15.87 1.81 -3.36
CA VAL A 227 -14.67 2.00 -2.56
C VAL A 227 -13.47 1.81 -3.46
N LEU A 228 -12.81 2.91 -3.80
CA LEU A 228 -11.60 2.96 -4.61
C LEU A 228 -10.40 2.87 -3.68
N TYR A 229 -9.69 1.75 -3.72
CA TYR A 229 -8.53 1.50 -2.86
C TYR A 229 -7.25 1.37 -3.68
N GLY A 230 -6.20 2.02 -3.19
CA GLY A 230 -4.82 1.87 -3.66
C GLY A 230 -3.93 2.94 -3.03
N ASP A 231 -2.62 2.86 -3.23
CA ASP A 231 -1.69 3.88 -2.74
C ASP A 231 -1.98 5.28 -3.35
N GLY A 232 -1.37 6.30 -2.75
CA GLY A 232 -1.53 7.69 -3.20
C GLY A 232 -0.93 7.87 -4.60
N GLY A 233 -1.64 8.58 -5.49
CA GLY A 233 -1.15 8.88 -6.85
C GLY A 233 -1.71 8.01 -7.98
N ASN A 234 -2.59 7.05 -7.68
CA ASN A 234 -3.13 6.08 -8.66
C ASN A 234 -4.26 6.57 -9.58
N GLY A 235 -4.38 7.88 -9.79
CA GLY A 235 -5.42 8.43 -10.67
C GLY A 235 -6.85 8.44 -10.10
N LYS A 236 -7.09 8.00 -8.85
CA LYS A 236 -8.40 8.12 -8.15
C LYS A 236 -8.94 9.56 -8.24
N GLY A 237 -8.13 10.53 -7.79
CA GLY A 237 -8.48 11.94 -7.85
C GLY A 237 -8.61 12.47 -9.27
N ILE A 238 -7.90 11.92 -10.27
CA ILE A 238 -8.03 12.34 -11.67
C ILE A 238 -9.44 12.04 -12.19
N LEU A 239 -9.97 10.84 -11.91
CA LEU A 239 -11.30 10.42 -12.35
C LEU A 239 -12.41 11.17 -11.63
N LEU A 240 -12.33 11.31 -10.29
CA LEU A 240 -13.32 12.05 -9.51
C LEU A 240 -13.38 13.53 -9.89
N ASN A 241 -12.23 14.18 -10.08
CA ASN A 241 -12.18 15.57 -10.56
C ASN A 241 -12.72 15.72 -11.99
N THR A 242 -12.60 14.70 -12.84
CA THR A 242 -13.18 14.74 -14.21
C THR A 242 -14.70 14.78 -14.14
N LEU A 243 -15.29 13.96 -13.28
CA LEU A 243 -16.73 13.94 -13.04
C LEU A 243 -17.22 15.28 -12.47
N ALA A 244 -16.52 15.81 -11.46
CA ALA A 244 -16.86 17.07 -10.82
C ALA A 244 -16.76 18.29 -11.76
N ALA A 245 -15.74 18.32 -12.61
CA ALA A 245 -15.56 19.40 -13.58
C ALA A 245 -16.58 19.34 -14.72
N SER A 246 -16.99 18.14 -15.14
CA SER A 246 -17.90 17.97 -16.28
C SER A 246 -19.38 18.13 -15.91
N LEU A 247 -19.76 17.83 -14.66
CA LEU A 247 -21.15 17.86 -14.18
C LEU A 247 -21.28 18.72 -12.91
N PRO A 248 -20.98 20.03 -12.99
CA PRO A 248 -21.05 20.92 -11.84
C PRO A 248 -22.47 20.97 -11.27
N GLY A 249 -22.59 20.93 -9.94
CA GLY A 249 -23.89 20.94 -9.24
C GLY A 249 -24.54 19.56 -9.07
N LEU A 250 -24.13 18.56 -9.86
CA LEU A 250 -24.55 17.16 -9.69
C LEU A 250 -23.56 16.34 -8.86
N THR A 251 -22.39 16.90 -8.54
CA THR A 251 -21.37 16.27 -7.69
C THR A 251 -21.18 16.99 -6.37
N ALA A 252 -20.92 16.25 -5.30
CA ALA A 252 -20.60 16.78 -3.98
C ALA A 252 -19.32 16.17 -3.41
N SER A 253 -18.36 17.02 -3.02
CA SER A 253 -17.21 16.61 -2.22
C SER A 253 -17.57 16.65 -0.72
N VAL A 254 -17.42 15.51 -0.06
CA VAL A 254 -17.87 15.30 1.31
C VAL A 254 -16.81 14.63 2.17
N ASP A 255 -16.84 14.92 3.46
CA ASP A 255 -16.01 14.27 4.46
C ASP A 255 -16.82 13.19 5.18
N SER A 256 -16.46 11.92 4.94
CA SER A 256 -17.15 10.77 5.53
C SER A 256 -17.07 10.79 7.06
N GLN A 257 -16.00 11.30 7.67
CA GLN A 257 -15.92 11.37 9.13
C GLN A 257 -16.91 12.40 9.71
N LYS A 258 -17.11 13.54 9.03
CA LYS A 258 -18.06 14.59 9.45
C LYS A 258 -19.51 14.19 9.26
N ILE A 259 -19.82 13.52 8.15
CA ILE A 259 -21.12 12.87 7.88
C ILE A 259 -21.51 11.92 9.01
N LEU A 260 -20.52 11.36 9.72
CA LEU A 260 -20.71 10.27 10.67
C LEU A 260 -20.56 10.69 12.14
N GLY A 261 -20.44 12.00 12.42
CA GLY A 261 -20.42 12.55 13.78
C GLY A 261 -19.08 12.44 14.51
N GLY A 262 -17.96 12.33 13.76
CA GLY A 262 -16.61 12.19 14.30
C GLY A 262 -16.34 10.89 15.06
N ARG A 263 -15.16 10.75 15.70
CA ARG A 263 -14.69 9.54 16.42
C ARG A 263 -15.58 9.07 17.58
N ARG A 264 -16.62 9.83 17.97
CA ARG A 264 -17.54 9.51 19.07
C ARG A 264 -19.02 9.43 18.65
N GLY A 265 -19.34 9.52 17.36
CA GLY A 265 -20.70 9.32 16.84
C GLY A 265 -21.74 10.33 17.36
N SER A 266 -21.32 11.48 17.89
CA SER A 266 -22.23 12.51 18.38
C SER A 266 -22.64 13.38 17.19
N GLY A 267 -23.76 13.03 16.55
CA GLY A 267 -24.38 13.83 15.50
C GLY A 267 -24.60 15.27 15.97
N GLY A 268 -24.00 16.21 15.25
CA GLY A 268 -24.01 17.63 15.57
C GLY A 268 -24.36 18.50 14.36
N PHE A 269 -24.19 19.81 14.51
CA PHE A 269 -24.44 20.79 13.45
C PHE A 269 -23.55 20.55 12.22
N ASP A 270 -22.29 20.17 12.43
CA ASP A 270 -21.34 19.85 11.35
C ASP A 270 -21.82 18.67 10.50
N THR A 271 -22.40 17.64 11.12
CA THR A 271 -23.00 16.51 10.41
C THR A 271 -24.19 16.95 9.57
N GLN A 272 -25.06 17.79 10.10
CA GLN A 272 -26.23 18.30 9.38
C GLN A 272 -25.85 19.23 8.21
N GLN A 273 -24.74 19.97 8.34
CA GLN A 273 -24.20 20.76 7.23
C GLN A 273 -23.61 19.87 6.14
N GLU A 274 -22.81 18.88 6.52
CA GLU A 274 -22.14 18.00 5.55
C GLU A 274 -23.18 17.16 4.78
N MET A 275 -24.24 16.70 5.45
CA MET A 275 -25.40 16.07 4.78
C MET A 275 -26.10 17.02 3.81
N GLY A 276 -26.12 18.32 4.09
CA GLY A 276 -26.74 19.33 3.23
C GLY A 276 -26.07 19.50 1.86
N LYS A 277 -24.84 18.97 1.70
CA LYS A 277 -24.16 18.90 0.39
C LYS A 277 -24.72 17.81 -0.52
N LEU A 278 -25.39 16.80 0.04
CA LEU A 278 -25.98 15.69 -0.74
C LEU A 278 -27.31 16.07 -1.41
N ILE A 279 -27.87 17.23 -1.08
CA ILE A 279 -29.11 17.73 -1.67
C ILE A 279 -28.84 18.07 -3.15
N GLY A 280 -29.55 17.40 -4.06
CA GLY A 280 -29.42 17.61 -5.51
C GLY A 280 -28.24 16.88 -6.16
N ALA A 281 -27.32 16.31 -5.38
CA ALA A 281 -26.18 15.58 -5.91
C ALA A 281 -26.57 14.16 -6.39
N LEU A 282 -26.00 13.75 -7.52
CA LEU A 282 -26.04 12.39 -8.07
C LEU A 282 -24.75 11.60 -7.75
N TRP A 283 -23.63 12.29 -7.55
CA TRP A 283 -22.40 11.66 -7.06
C TRP A 283 -21.90 12.39 -5.82
N ALA A 284 -21.59 11.64 -4.78
CA ALA A 284 -20.97 12.17 -3.58
C ALA A 284 -19.69 11.39 -3.31
N PHE A 285 -18.58 12.10 -3.15
CA PHE A 285 -17.28 11.44 -2.98
C PHE A 285 -16.42 12.06 -1.89
N ASP A 286 -15.71 11.17 -1.21
CA ASP A 286 -14.65 11.49 -0.26
C ASP A 286 -13.31 11.11 -0.89
N GLU A 287 -12.50 12.13 -1.22
CA GLU A 287 -11.27 11.96 -2.00
C GLU A 287 -10.09 11.46 -1.15
N ASP A 288 -10.14 11.67 0.17
CA ASP A 288 -9.07 11.40 1.12
C ASP A 288 -9.60 10.75 2.40
N ALA A 289 -10.41 9.70 2.24
CA ALA A 289 -10.95 8.99 3.38
C ALA A 289 -9.83 8.22 4.13
N ASP A 290 -9.72 8.47 5.43
CA ASP A 290 -8.93 7.66 6.35
C ASP A 290 -9.56 6.26 6.52
N THR A 291 -9.00 5.43 7.41
CA THR A 291 -9.53 4.12 7.79
C THR A 291 -11.03 4.18 8.11
N ILE A 292 -11.84 3.57 7.25
CA ILE A 292 -13.28 3.47 7.46
C ILE A 292 -13.55 2.39 8.51
N SER A 293 -14.12 2.78 9.64
CA SER A 293 -14.53 1.87 10.70
C SER A 293 -15.84 1.12 10.38
N LEU A 294 -16.10 0.01 11.07
CA LEU A 294 -17.35 -0.76 10.90
C LEU A 294 -18.60 0.05 11.28
N GLU A 295 -18.49 0.94 12.26
CA GLU A 295 -19.57 1.85 12.66
C GLU A 295 -19.88 2.85 11.54
N GLN A 296 -18.83 3.35 10.88
CA GLN A 296 -18.96 4.26 9.75
C GLN A 296 -19.64 3.58 8.55
N LEU A 297 -19.28 2.33 8.25
CA LEU A 297 -19.93 1.52 7.21
C LEU A 297 -21.43 1.32 7.48
N THR A 298 -21.82 1.15 8.75
CA THR A 298 -23.22 0.99 9.15
C THR A 298 -24.03 2.27 8.97
N ALA A 299 -23.42 3.43 9.12
CA ALA A 299 -24.09 4.71 8.92
C ALA A 299 -24.07 5.15 7.44
N LEU A 300 -23.00 4.85 6.69
CA LEU A 300 -22.98 4.92 5.23
C LEU A 300 -24.10 4.08 4.61
N LYS A 301 -24.47 2.95 5.23
CA LYS A 301 -25.63 2.15 4.82
C LYS A 301 -26.90 2.98 4.72
N LYS A 302 -27.22 3.87 5.67
CA LYS A 302 -28.43 4.70 5.66
C LYS A 302 -28.46 5.65 4.45
N ILE A 303 -27.30 6.20 4.11
CA ILE A 303 -27.14 7.07 2.95
C ILE A 303 -27.28 6.25 1.66
N SER A 304 -26.63 5.08 1.60
CA SER A 304 -26.67 4.17 0.44
C SER A 304 -28.07 3.60 0.16
N THR A 305 -28.93 3.45 1.18
CA THR A 305 -30.31 2.98 0.99
C THR A 305 -31.31 4.09 0.65
N GLY A 306 -30.89 5.35 0.74
CA GLY A 306 -31.74 6.50 0.43
C GLY A 306 -32.76 6.79 1.53
N ASP A 307 -32.50 6.34 2.75
CA ASP A 307 -33.34 6.66 3.90
C ASP A 307 -33.37 8.17 4.11
N SER A 308 -34.49 8.72 4.60
CA SER A 308 -34.58 10.16 4.82
C SER A 308 -33.57 10.62 5.88
N VAL A 309 -32.79 11.64 5.52
CA VAL A 309 -31.80 12.30 6.38
C VAL A 309 -32.19 13.76 6.59
N THR A 310 -31.80 14.32 7.73
CA THR A 310 -32.03 15.73 8.05
C THR A 310 -30.73 16.52 7.87
N ALA A 311 -30.79 17.58 7.07
CA ALA A 311 -29.72 18.56 6.92
C ALA A 311 -30.16 19.94 7.42
N ARG A 312 -29.19 20.76 7.80
CA ARG A 312 -29.43 22.14 8.26
C ARG A 312 -28.24 23.01 7.88
N ARG A 313 -28.47 24.02 7.04
CA ARG A 313 -27.47 25.03 6.68
C ARG A 313 -27.47 26.17 7.71
N ILE A 314 -26.39 26.95 7.73
CA ILE A 314 -26.26 28.12 8.61
C ILE A 314 -27.38 29.11 8.29
N GLN A 315 -28.11 29.56 9.34
CA GLN A 315 -29.25 30.49 9.24
C GLN A 315 -30.49 29.96 8.49
N GLU A 316 -30.52 28.67 8.13
CA GLU A 316 -31.67 28.04 7.49
C GLU A 316 -32.40 27.07 8.43
N ASN A 317 -33.64 26.72 8.06
CA ASN A 317 -34.42 25.69 8.72
C ASN A 317 -33.86 24.30 8.42
N ALA A 318 -34.12 23.34 9.31
CA ALA A 318 -33.78 21.95 9.05
C ALA A 318 -34.69 21.39 7.95
N VAL A 319 -34.10 20.66 7.00
CA VAL A 319 -34.76 20.08 5.84
C VAL A 319 -34.54 18.57 5.88
N SER A 320 -35.61 17.80 5.71
CA SER A 320 -35.52 16.34 5.57
C SER A 320 -35.62 15.97 4.10
N PHE A 321 -34.69 15.16 3.60
CA PHE A 321 -34.64 14.72 2.21
C PHE A 321 -34.13 13.28 2.10
N ALA A 322 -34.34 12.64 0.96
CA ALA A 322 -33.81 11.32 0.65
C ALA A 322 -32.60 11.47 -0.31
N PRO A 323 -31.38 11.04 0.08
CA PRO A 323 -30.21 11.17 -0.79
C PRO A 323 -30.34 10.35 -2.08
N LYS A 324 -30.15 10.99 -3.24
CA LYS A 324 -30.12 10.32 -4.55
C LYS A 324 -28.71 9.95 -5.03
N CYS A 325 -27.68 10.55 -4.44
CA CYS A 325 -26.29 10.32 -4.85
C CYS A 325 -25.77 8.89 -4.66
N THR A 326 -25.02 8.37 -5.63
CA THR A 326 -24.10 7.25 -5.40
C THR A 326 -22.92 7.75 -4.57
N PHE A 327 -22.59 7.03 -3.50
CA PHE A 327 -21.48 7.39 -2.62
C PHE A 327 -20.19 6.68 -3.08
N ILE A 328 -19.09 7.42 -3.18
CA ILE A 328 -17.79 6.93 -3.62
C ILE A 328 -16.75 7.29 -2.57
N VAL A 329 -15.99 6.32 -2.10
CA VAL A 329 -14.90 6.54 -1.15
C VAL A 329 -13.58 6.23 -1.83
N ALA A 330 -12.71 7.22 -1.96
CA ALA A 330 -11.32 7.00 -2.28
C ALA A 330 -10.50 6.94 -1.00
N THR A 331 -9.75 5.86 -0.81
CA THR A 331 -8.92 5.68 0.39
C THR A 331 -7.59 5.02 0.04
N ASN A 332 -6.55 5.42 0.78
CA ASN A 332 -5.24 4.79 0.73
C ASN A 332 -5.06 3.76 1.85
N ASN A 333 -6.01 3.71 2.80
CA ASN A 333 -5.92 2.84 3.97
C ASN A 333 -6.77 1.57 3.77
N PRO A 334 -6.30 0.41 4.28
CA PRO A 334 -7.01 -0.84 4.11
C PRO A 334 -8.40 -0.75 4.76
N VAL A 335 -9.43 -1.13 3.99
CA VAL A 335 -10.82 -1.09 4.43
C VAL A 335 -11.17 -2.42 5.09
N ILE A 336 -11.79 -2.36 6.28
CA ILE A 336 -12.22 -3.56 7.01
C ILE A 336 -13.26 -4.33 6.19
N THR A 337 -12.88 -5.51 5.67
CA THR A 337 -13.74 -6.37 4.84
C THR A 337 -14.58 -7.38 5.64
N THR A 338 -14.49 -7.40 6.98
CA THR A 338 -15.39 -8.23 7.82
C THR A 338 -16.80 -7.66 7.80
N MET A 339 -17.51 -7.89 6.70
CA MET A 339 -18.86 -7.42 6.46
C MET A 339 -19.87 -8.53 6.78
N SER A 340 -21.00 -8.15 7.36
CA SER A 340 -22.18 -9.02 7.31
C SER A 340 -22.64 -9.19 5.85
N ASN A 341 -23.29 -10.31 5.50
CA ASN A 341 -23.86 -10.53 4.15
C ASN A 341 -24.73 -9.37 3.67
N ALA A 342 -25.40 -8.66 4.60
CA ALA A 342 -26.21 -7.50 4.30
C ALA A 342 -25.38 -6.30 3.81
N ILE A 343 -24.15 -6.11 4.32
CA ILE A 343 -23.25 -5.01 3.95
C ILE A 343 -22.43 -5.38 2.71
N ALA A 344 -22.01 -6.65 2.58
CA ALA A 344 -21.22 -7.13 1.44
C ALA A 344 -21.85 -6.82 0.08
N ARG A 345 -23.18 -6.94 -0.04
CA ARG A 345 -23.91 -6.63 -1.29
C ARG A 345 -24.06 -5.14 -1.63
N ARG A 346 -23.61 -4.23 -0.76
CA ARG A 346 -23.73 -2.77 -0.93
C ARG A 346 -22.42 -2.09 -1.26
N PHE A 347 -21.30 -2.67 -0.85
CA PHE A 347 -19.99 -2.10 -1.07
C PHE A 347 -19.34 -2.77 -2.28
N VAL A 348 -19.05 -1.96 -3.30
CA VAL A 348 -18.39 -2.37 -4.52
C VAL A 348 -16.95 -1.91 -4.45
N TYR A 349 -16.05 -2.87 -4.31
CA TYR A 349 -14.63 -2.58 -4.21
C TYR A 349 -13.99 -2.47 -5.58
N VAL A 350 -13.07 -1.52 -5.72
CA VAL A 350 -12.23 -1.31 -6.89
C VAL A 350 -10.79 -1.24 -6.40
N ARG A 351 -9.95 -2.17 -6.87
CA ARG A 351 -8.52 -2.15 -6.62
C ARG A 351 -7.81 -1.36 -7.72
N MET A 352 -7.32 -0.17 -7.36
CA MET A 352 -6.48 0.66 -8.21
C MET A 352 -5.08 0.08 -8.27
N LYS A 353 -4.37 0.30 -9.38
CA LYS A 353 -2.98 -0.16 -9.57
C LYS A 353 -2.02 0.80 -8.89
N ASP A 354 -1.17 0.27 -8.00
CA ASP A 354 -0.21 1.02 -7.19
C ASP A 354 1.10 1.38 -7.92
N GLY A 355 1.90 2.27 -7.32
CA GLY A 355 3.25 2.59 -7.77
C GLY A 355 3.31 3.27 -9.14
N ARG A 356 2.20 3.86 -9.59
CA ARG A 356 2.08 4.50 -10.91
C ARG A 356 2.84 5.82 -10.94
N LYS A 357 3.52 6.09 -12.06
CA LYS A 357 4.23 7.36 -12.27
C LYS A 357 3.27 8.42 -12.83
N PRO A 358 3.42 9.70 -12.46
CA PRO A 358 2.60 10.79 -13.03
C PRO A 358 2.60 10.84 -14.57
N SER A 359 3.72 10.49 -15.21
CA SER A 359 3.85 10.43 -16.67
C SER A 359 2.94 9.38 -17.33
N GLU A 360 2.58 8.32 -16.61
CA GLU A 360 1.71 7.26 -17.12
C GLU A 360 0.24 7.68 -17.20
N PHE A 361 -0.13 8.82 -16.62
CA PHE A 361 -1.48 9.37 -16.70
C PHE A 361 -1.63 10.42 -17.80
N GLN A 362 -0.59 10.73 -18.57
CA GLN A 362 -0.63 11.81 -19.56
C GLN A 362 -1.74 11.60 -20.61
N GLU A 363 -1.84 10.40 -21.17
CA GLU A 363 -2.88 10.07 -22.16
C GLU A 363 -4.28 10.18 -21.55
N LEU A 364 -4.48 9.71 -20.31
CA LEU A 364 -5.75 9.85 -19.59
C LEU A 364 -6.09 11.33 -19.32
N LEU A 365 -5.09 12.14 -18.96
CA LEU A 365 -5.25 13.58 -18.70
C LEU A 365 -5.60 14.35 -19.98
N GLU A 366 -5.04 13.95 -21.12
CA GLU A 366 -5.36 14.52 -22.43
C GLU A 366 -6.76 14.11 -22.88
N PHE A 367 -7.09 12.82 -22.76
CA PHE A 367 -8.41 12.26 -23.08
C PHE A 367 -9.53 12.95 -22.29
N ARG A 368 -9.38 13.12 -20.97
CA ARG A 368 -10.38 13.83 -20.16
C ARG A 368 -10.47 15.31 -20.48
N ARG A 369 -9.38 15.93 -20.95
CA ARG A 369 -9.37 17.36 -21.29
C ARG A 369 -10.14 17.60 -22.58
N GLU A 370 -10.06 16.67 -23.52
CA GLU A 370 -10.75 16.74 -24.81
C GLU A 370 -12.23 16.36 -24.70
N TYR A 371 -12.54 15.26 -24.01
CA TYR A 371 -13.90 14.68 -24.01
C TYR A 371 -14.65 14.80 -22.68
N GLY A 372 -14.00 15.29 -21.63
CA GLY A 372 -14.58 15.36 -20.29
C GLY A 372 -14.96 13.98 -19.75
N VAL A 373 -16.11 13.90 -19.08
CA VAL A 373 -16.65 12.65 -18.53
C VAL A 373 -17.43 11.82 -19.55
N ALA A 374 -17.79 12.38 -20.72
CA ALA A 374 -18.77 11.76 -21.59
C ALA A 374 -18.39 10.33 -22.04
N PRO A 375 -17.14 10.03 -22.46
CA PRO A 375 -16.77 8.66 -22.81
C PRO A 375 -16.87 7.67 -21.65
N PHE A 376 -16.57 8.11 -20.43
CA PHE A 376 -16.69 7.27 -19.22
C PHE A 376 -18.16 6.97 -18.92
N LEU A 377 -19.06 7.94 -19.09
CA LEU A 377 -20.51 7.72 -18.99
C LEU A 377 -21.03 6.80 -20.08
N MET A 378 -20.57 6.94 -21.33
CA MET A 378 -20.93 6.03 -22.43
C MET A 378 -20.52 4.59 -22.12
N ALA A 379 -19.27 4.38 -21.70
CA ALA A 379 -18.74 3.09 -21.27
C ALA A 379 -19.55 2.48 -20.12
N SER A 380 -19.93 3.31 -19.15
CA SER A 380 -20.76 2.91 -18.02
C SER A 380 -22.15 2.48 -18.45
N CYS A 381 -22.80 3.25 -19.33
CA CYS A 381 -24.11 2.92 -19.89
C CYS A 381 -24.10 1.57 -20.61
N LEU A 382 -23.08 1.31 -21.44
CA LEU A 382 -22.89 0.02 -22.08
C LEU A 382 -22.65 -1.10 -21.07
N THR A 383 -21.90 -0.83 -20.00
CA THR A 383 -21.63 -1.79 -18.94
C THR A 383 -22.93 -2.24 -18.26
N TRP A 384 -23.81 -1.30 -17.90
CA TRP A 384 -25.12 -1.59 -17.34
C TRP A 384 -26.02 -2.37 -18.32
N LEU A 385 -25.99 -2.02 -19.60
CA LEU A 385 -26.80 -2.69 -20.62
C LEU A 385 -26.33 -4.12 -20.91
N GLN A 386 -25.01 -4.36 -20.97
CA GLN A 386 -24.42 -5.61 -21.45
C GLN A 386 -24.09 -6.62 -20.34
N HIS A 387 -23.75 -6.14 -19.13
CA HIS A 387 -23.26 -6.99 -18.04
C HIS A 387 -24.24 -7.14 -16.88
N GLY A 388 -25.48 -6.65 -17.02
CA GLY A 388 -26.53 -6.78 -16.01
C GLY A 388 -26.32 -5.89 -14.79
N ASP A 389 -27.05 -6.16 -13.70
CA ASP A 389 -27.14 -5.26 -12.54
C ASP A 389 -26.07 -5.52 -11.47
N ASP A 390 -25.56 -6.75 -11.42
CA ASP A 390 -24.65 -7.17 -10.36
C ASP A 390 -23.20 -6.72 -10.63
N PRO A 391 -22.54 -6.05 -9.67
CA PRO A 391 -21.10 -5.81 -9.71
C PRO A 391 -20.32 -7.05 -9.25
N TYR A 392 -19.00 -7.02 -9.44
CA TYR A 392 -18.11 -8.05 -8.88
C TYR A 392 -17.84 -7.76 -7.41
N TYR A 393 -18.49 -8.52 -6.52
CA TYR A 393 -18.32 -8.37 -5.06
C TYR A 393 -17.05 -9.06 -4.51
N ASP A 394 -16.34 -9.84 -5.31
CA ASP A 394 -15.19 -10.66 -4.91
C ASP A 394 -13.82 -10.05 -5.25
N VAL A 395 -13.74 -8.72 -5.35
CA VAL A 395 -12.48 -7.99 -5.57
C VAL A 395 -11.62 -8.02 -4.30
N SER A 396 -10.36 -8.42 -4.44
CA SER A 396 -9.39 -8.43 -3.33
C SER A 396 -8.80 -7.03 -3.12
N VAL A 397 -8.86 -6.55 -1.89
CA VAL A 397 -8.41 -5.19 -1.50
C VAL A 397 -7.07 -5.24 -0.76
N GLY A 398 -6.51 -6.42 -0.46
CA GLY A 398 -5.20 -6.53 0.20
C GLY A 398 -4.04 -6.51 -0.79
N SER A 399 -2.97 -5.77 -0.48
CA SER A 399 -1.65 -5.92 -1.12
C SER A 399 -0.76 -6.85 -0.31
N ALA A 400 0.07 -7.68 -0.98
CA ALA A 400 1.13 -8.47 -0.34
C ALA A 400 2.29 -7.60 0.19
N SER A 401 2.46 -6.39 -0.36
CA SER A 401 3.48 -5.42 0.08
C SER A 401 3.15 -4.74 1.41
N ASP A 402 1.88 -4.79 1.83
CA ASP A 402 1.36 -4.00 2.94
C ASP A 402 1.03 -4.89 4.15
N LEU A 403 1.86 -5.90 4.41
CA LEU A 403 1.72 -6.75 5.60
C LEU A 403 2.36 -6.08 6.80
N SER A 404 1.63 -6.00 7.91
CA SER A 404 2.26 -5.70 9.20
C SER A 404 3.21 -6.83 9.60
N GLU A 405 4.13 -6.60 10.54
CA GLU A 405 5.01 -7.66 11.05
C GLU A 405 4.22 -8.86 11.61
N ALA A 406 3.09 -8.58 12.27
CA ALA A 406 2.19 -9.60 12.77
C ALA A 406 1.50 -10.40 11.65
N GLU A 407 1.12 -9.74 10.56
CA GLU A 407 0.51 -10.38 9.40
C GLU A 407 1.54 -11.18 8.60
N GLN A 408 2.75 -10.66 8.43
CA GLN A 408 3.86 -11.35 7.78
C GLN A 408 4.19 -12.64 8.53
N TRP A 409 4.29 -12.58 9.85
CA TRP A 409 4.52 -13.77 10.67
C TRP A 409 3.42 -14.84 10.48
N LEU A 410 2.15 -14.43 10.36
CA LEU A 410 1.06 -15.36 10.07
C LEU A 410 1.21 -16.00 8.68
N VAL A 411 1.61 -15.24 7.67
CA VAL A 411 1.86 -15.76 6.32
C VAL A 411 3.01 -16.77 6.35
N ASP A 412 4.14 -16.42 6.98
CA ASP A 412 5.32 -17.27 7.08
C ASP A 412 4.99 -18.62 7.73
N MET A 413 4.36 -18.62 8.91
CA MET A 413 3.98 -19.84 9.62
C MET A 413 2.99 -20.71 8.82
N ILE A 414 2.05 -20.08 8.12
CA ILE A 414 1.08 -20.82 7.30
C ILE A 414 1.73 -21.40 6.05
N CYS A 415 2.66 -20.68 5.41
CA CYS A 415 3.40 -21.19 4.26
C CYS A 415 4.35 -22.32 4.64
N GLU A 416 5.07 -22.21 5.76
CA GLU A 416 6.03 -23.21 6.22
C GLU A 416 5.35 -24.46 6.82
N GLN A 417 4.36 -24.27 7.69
CA GLN A 417 3.81 -25.35 8.52
C GLN A 417 2.38 -25.74 8.15
N GLY A 418 1.73 -24.96 7.28
CA GLY A 418 0.33 -25.11 6.89
C GLY A 418 -0.68 -24.56 7.91
N TYR A 419 -0.22 -23.96 9.02
CA TYR A 419 -1.05 -23.35 10.05
C TYR A 419 -0.24 -22.34 10.88
N ALA A 420 -0.92 -21.40 11.54
CA ALA A 420 -0.32 -20.50 12.52
C ALA A 420 -1.03 -20.59 13.87
N ILE A 421 -0.29 -20.45 14.97
CA ILE A 421 -0.86 -20.37 16.31
C ILE A 421 -0.82 -18.90 16.75
N SER A 422 -1.97 -18.20 16.71
CA SER A 422 -2.01 -16.76 17.00
C SER A 422 -1.37 -16.32 18.31
N ARG A 423 -1.43 -17.16 19.36
CA ARG A 423 -0.86 -16.84 20.68
C ARG A 423 0.68 -16.85 20.70
N ASP A 424 1.29 -17.46 19.70
CA ASP A 424 2.75 -17.58 19.57
C ASP A 424 3.30 -16.46 18.68
N ASN A 425 2.43 -15.57 18.18
CA ASN A 425 2.84 -14.39 17.41
C ASN A 425 3.61 -13.43 18.32
N PRO A 426 4.90 -13.14 18.03
CA PRO A 426 5.72 -12.26 18.87
C PRO A 426 5.32 -10.78 18.75
N TYR A 427 4.55 -10.42 17.72
CA TYR A 427 4.10 -9.07 17.46
C TYR A 427 2.74 -8.82 18.13
N SER A 428 2.69 -7.86 19.05
CA SER A 428 1.48 -7.59 19.82
C SER A 428 0.42 -6.87 18.96
N GLU A 429 -0.69 -7.54 18.70
CA GLU A 429 -1.88 -6.96 18.09
C GLU A 429 -3.00 -6.79 19.13
N SER A 430 -3.78 -5.71 19.02
CA SER A 430 -5.06 -5.63 19.70
C SER A 430 -6.02 -6.71 19.15
N ALA A 431 -7.01 -7.12 19.95
CA ALA A 431 -8.01 -8.11 19.50
C ALA A 431 -8.76 -7.69 18.23
N ARG A 432 -8.82 -6.37 17.95
CA ARG A 432 -9.44 -5.81 16.75
C ARG A 432 -8.52 -5.93 15.53
N GLU A 433 -7.25 -5.61 15.68
CA GLU A 433 -6.22 -5.77 14.63
C GLU A 433 -6.08 -7.24 14.26
N HIS A 434 -5.97 -8.12 15.25
CA HIS A 434 -5.87 -9.56 15.01
C HIS A 434 -7.04 -10.12 14.18
N LYS A 435 -8.27 -9.65 14.46
CA LYS A 435 -9.45 -10.03 13.67
C LYS A 435 -9.41 -9.47 12.24
N SER A 436 -8.84 -8.29 12.06
CA SER A 436 -8.60 -7.68 10.75
C SER A 436 -7.60 -8.51 9.94
N SER A 437 -6.47 -8.87 10.54
CA SER A 437 -5.40 -9.70 9.97
C SER A 437 -5.94 -11.04 9.46
N ILE A 438 -6.75 -11.73 10.28
CA ILE A 438 -7.43 -12.98 9.89
C ILE A 438 -8.32 -12.78 8.64
N SER A 439 -9.09 -11.70 8.58
CA SER A 439 -10.01 -11.44 7.46
C SER A 439 -9.28 -11.03 6.18
N LYS A 440 -8.26 -10.20 6.31
CA LYS A 440 -7.40 -9.72 5.22
C LYS A 440 -6.73 -10.89 4.52
N LEU A 441 -6.13 -11.79 5.30
CA LEU A 441 -5.44 -12.98 4.81
C LEU A 441 -6.38 -14.13 4.41
N GLY A 442 -7.70 -14.03 4.67
CA GLY A 442 -8.65 -15.10 4.33
C GLY A 442 -8.51 -16.36 5.20
N LEU A 443 -8.20 -16.17 6.49
CA LEU A 443 -7.94 -17.24 7.45
C LEU A 443 -9.21 -17.60 8.25
N LYS A 444 -9.23 -18.82 8.80
CA LYS A 444 -10.22 -19.25 9.80
C LYS A 444 -9.55 -19.92 10.98
N SER A 445 -10.21 -19.86 12.14
CA SER A 445 -9.84 -20.69 13.27
C SER A 445 -10.27 -22.15 13.02
N ALA A 446 -9.34 -23.06 13.18
CA ALA A 446 -9.55 -24.51 13.22
C ALA A 446 -8.94 -25.09 14.50
N THR A 447 -9.15 -26.39 14.71
CA THR A 447 -8.54 -27.12 15.83
C THR A 447 -7.65 -28.21 15.28
N LYS A 448 -6.39 -28.25 15.73
CA LYS A 448 -5.40 -29.23 15.29
C LYS A 448 -4.75 -29.88 16.52
N ASN A 449 -4.46 -31.17 16.43
CA ASN A 449 -3.71 -31.88 17.46
C ASN A 449 -2.22 -31.72 17.16
N ILE A 450 -1.49 -31.13 18.10
CA ILE A 450 -0.05 -30.86 18.01
C ILE A 450 0.55 -31.31 19.35
N ASP A 451 1.55 -32.19 19.34
CA ASP A 451 2.22 -32.73 20.54
C ASP A 451 1.27 -33.23 21.64
N ASN A 452 0.30 -34.06 21.26
CA ASN A 452 -0.77 -34.59 22.13
C ASN A 452 -1.69 -33.54 22.78
N ASN A 453 -1.60 -32.27 22.39
CA ASN A 453 -2.46 -31.19 22.84
C ASN A 453 -3.37 -30.69 21.71
N LYS A 454 -4.64 -30.44 22.05
CA LYS A 454 -5.63 -29.93 21.11
C LYS A 454 -5.60 -28.40 21.11
N LEU A 455 -4.96 -27.81 20.10
CA LEU A 455 -4.72 -26.37 20.02
C LEU A 455 -5.60 -25.70 18.96
N ARG A 456 -5.94 -24.44 19.21
CA ARG A 456 -6.63 -23.58 18.25
C ARG A 456 -5.58 -22.97 17.31
N VAL A 457 -5.75 -23.18 16.01
CA VAL A 457 -4.84 -22.73 14.97
C VAL A 457 -5.58 -21.90 13.93
N LEU A 458 -4.87 -21.07 13.19
CA LEU A 458 -5.33 -20.41 11.98
C LEU A 458 -4.90 -21.24 10.77
N VAL A 459 -5.84 -21.43 9.84
CA VAL A 459 -5.61 -22.10 8.56
C VAL A 459 -6.28 -21.31 7.45
N VAL A 460 -5.81 -21.50 6.22
CA VAL A 460 -6.42 -20.85 5.05
C VAL A 460 -7.85 -21.34 4.87
N ALA A 461 -8.78 -20.37 4.79
CA ALA A 461 -10.19 -20.63 4.49
C ALA A 461 -10.51 -20.32 3.03
N ASP A 462 -9.86 -19.29 2.49
CA ASP A 462 -10.02 -18.79 1.13
C ASP A 462 -8.67 -18.74 0.43
N GLU A 463 -8.36 -19.80 -0.33
CA GLU A 463 -7.07 -19.91 -1.04
C GLU A 463 -6.91 -18.82 -2.09
N ARG A 464 -8.00 -18.33 -2.71
CA ARG A 464 -7.93 -17.26 -3.70
C ARG A 464 -7.45 -15.95 -3.07
N ARG A 465 -7.86 -15.69 -1.83
CA ARG A 465 -7.42 -14.52 -1.06
C ARG A 465 -6.00 -14.68 -0.51
N PHE A 466 -5.61 -15.89 -0.13
CA PHE A 466 -4.29 -16.16 0.43
C PHE A 466 -3.19 -16.29 -0.65
N HIS A 467 -3.56 -16.67 -1.89
CA HIS A 467 -2.63 -16.94 -2.99
C HIS A 467 -1.61 -15.81 -3.27
N PRO A 468 -1.99 -14.51 -3.34
CA PRO A 468 -1.02 -13.45 -3.60
C PRO A 468 0.07 -13.36 -2.54
N TYR A 469 -0.26 -13.65 -1.27
CA TYR A 469 0.70 -13.66 -0.17
C TYR A 469 1.63 -14.86 -0.24
N ARG A 470 1.10 -16.03 -0.61
CA ARG A 470 1.89 -17.25 -0.83
C ARG A 470 2.89 -17.06 -1.97
N GLU A 471 2.46 -16.51 -3.10
CA GLU A 471 3.32 -16.28 -4.26
C GLU A 471 4.45 -15.27 -3.95
N ALA A 472 4.15 -14.22 -3.19
CA ALA A 472 5.15 -13.27 -2.72
C ALA A 472 6.18 -13.95 -1.80
N TRP A 473 5.70 -14.73 -0.81
CA TRP A 473 6.56 -15.50 0.08
C TRP A 473 7.46 -16.50 -0.68
N GLU A 474 6.91 -17.22 -1.66
CA GLU A 474 7.68 -18.16 -2.49
C GLU A 474 8.78 -17.46 -3.29
N LYS A 475 8.51 -16.27 -3.82
CA LYS A 475 9.53 -15.45 -4.51
C LYS A 475 10.63 -15.00 -3.55
N ASP A 476 10.29 -14.56 -2.35
CA ASP A 476 11.27 -14.14 -1.35
C ASP A 476 12.14 -15.32 -0.91
N GLN A 477 11.55 -16.50 -0.71
CA GLN A 477 12.30 -17.73 -0.42
C GLN A 477 13.24 -18.13 -1.55
N GLN A 478 12.80 -18.05 -2.81
CA GLN A 478 13.66 -18.32 -3.96
C GLN A 478 14.83 -17.33 -4.05
N GLN A 479 14.59 -16.05 -3.77
CA GLN A 479 15.65 -15.04 -3.75
C GLN A 479 16.66 -15.27 -2.63
N LEU A 480 16.19 -15.65 -1.44
CA LEU A 480 17.04 -16.00 -0.31
C LEU A 480 17.85 -17.27 -0.60
N GLU A 481 17.23 -18.28 -1.19
CA GLU A 481 17.91 -19.52 -1.59
C GLU A 481 18.97 -19.24 -2.66
N GLU A 482 18.65 -18.43 -3.68
CA GLU A 482 19.61 -18.04 -4.73
C GLU A 482 20.77 -17.22 -4.15
N ALA A 483 20.49 -16.27 -3.26
CA ALA A 483 21.52 -15.47 -2.58
C ALA A 483 22.43 -16.33 -1.67
N SER A 484 21.92 -17.45 -1.14
CA SER A 484 22.68 -18.36 -0.28
C SER A 484 23.58 -19.34 -1.05
N LYS A 485 23.47 -19.42 -2.37
CA LYS A 485 24.29 -20.34 -3.18
C LYS A 485 25.76 -19.88 -3.20
N PRO A 486 26.72 -20.80 -2.99
CA PRO A 486 28.14 -20.49 -3.12
C PRO A 486 28.45 -19.96 -4.52
N LEU A 487 29.23 -18.87 -4.59
CA LEU A 487 29.69 -18.35 -5.87
C LEU A 487 30.66 -19.34 -6.53
N PRO A 488 30.67 -19.48 -7.87
CA PRO A 488 31.71 -20.22 -8.56
C PRO A 488 33.08 -19.55 -8.35
N VAL A 489 34.14 -20.31 -8.55
CA VAL A 489 35.50 -19.75 -8.59
C VAL A 489 35.58 -18.74 -9.75
N PRO A 490 36.10 -17.51 -9.52
CA PRO A 490 36.27 -16.52 -10.58
C PRO A 490 37.17 -17.03 -11.73
N GLU A 491 36.94 -16.53 -12.94
CA GLU A 491 37.84 -16.83 -14.06
C GLU A 491 39.21 -16.15 -13.87
N PRO A 492 40.31 -16.77 -14.35
CA PRO A 492 41.63 -16.15 -14.33
C PRO A 492 41.65 -14.74 -14.95
N ILE A 493 42.35 -13.82 -14.32
CA ILE A 493 42.52 -12.44 -14.81
C ILE A 493 43.48 -12.46 -15.99
N GLU A 494 43.01 -12.04 -17.17
CA GLU A 494 43.86 -11.84 -18.34
C GLU A 494 44.80 -10.64 -18.11
N SER A 495 46.07 -10.92 -17.83
CA SER A 495 47.10 -9.89 -17.67
C SER A 495 48.33 -10.21 -18.52
N THR A 496 48.84 -9.19 -19.23
CA THR A 496 50.08 -9.29 -20.02
C THR A 496 51.34 -9.37 -19.15
N SER A 497 51.23 -8.98 -17.88
CA SER A 497 52.31 -8.99 -16.90
C SER A 497 51.90 -9.77 -15.66
N ARG A 498 52.86 -10.46 -15.05
CA ARG A 498 52.64 -11.22 -13.83
C ARG A 498 52.32 -10.30 -12.67
N ILE A 499 51.18 -10.51 -12.03
CA ILE A 499 50.75 -9.75 -10.85
C ILE A 499 51.44 -10.34 -9.62
N SER A 500 52.34 -9.60 -8.97
CA SER A 500 53.11 -10.10 -7.84
C SER A 500 52.36 -9.98 -6.51
N LEU A 501 52.41 -11.03 -5.68
CA LEU A 501 51.88 -11.02 -4.31
C LEU A 501 52.49 -9.91 -3.43
N SER A 502 53.75 -9.55 -3.70
CA SER A 502 54.45 -8.50 -2.96
C SER A 502 53.85 -7.11 -3.16
N GLU A 503 53.14 -6.87 -4.28
CA GLU A 503 52.47 -5.59 -4.57
C GLU A 503 51.36 -5.31 -3.56
N PHE A 504 50.77 -6.35 -2.96
CA PHE A 504 49.70 -6.26 -1.96
C PHE A 504 50.22 -6.40 -0.52
N GLY A 505 51.52 -6.25 -0.30
CA GLY A 505 52.12 -6.28 1.04
C GLY A 505 52.16 -7.66 1.71
N PHE A 506 51.90 -8.75 0.97
CA PHE A 506 52.05 -10.11 1.48
C PHE A 506 53.53 -10.50 1.55
N GLN A 507 53.98 -10.95 2.73
CA GLN A 507 55.37 -11.36 2.92
C GLN A 507 55.49 -12.88 2.82
N ALA A 508 56.32 -13.34 1.89
CA ALA A 508 56.58 -14.75 1.65
C ALA A 508 58.03 -14.98 1.25
N ASP A 509 58.52 -16.20 1.49
CA ASP A 509 59.75 -16.70 0.89
C ASP A 509 59.41 -17.52 -0.36
N TYR A 510 60.25 -17.41 -1.39
CA TYR A 510 60.08 -18.08 -2.66
C TYR A 510 61.21 -19.08 -2.91
N VAL A 511 60.85 -20.32 -3.25
CA VAL A 511 61.81 -21.40 -3.45
C VAL A 511 61.49 -22.18 -4.73
N PRO A 512 62.47 -22.59 -5.54
CA PRO A 512 62.23 -23.41 -6.72
C PRO A 512 61.45 -24.70 -6.41
N ALA A 513 60.46 -25.00 -7.23
CA ALA A 513 59.68 -26.23 -7.17
C ALA A 513 59.81 -27.01 -8.48
N ARG A 514 59.68 -28.33 -8.40
CA ARG A 514 59.60 -29.20 -9.58
C ARG A 514 58.20 -29.17 -10.18
N GLN A 515 58.07 -29.60 -11.43
CA GLN A 515 56.78 -29.69 -12.13
C GLN A 515 55.82 -30.74 -11.52
N ASP A 516 56.30 -31.59 -10.61
CA ASP A 516 55.49 -32.51 -9.79
C ASP A 516 54.99 -31.85 -8.48
N LYS A 517 55.14 -30.52 -8.35
CA LYS A 517 54.78 -29.70 -7.19
C LYS A 517 55.69 -29.89 -5.96
N SER A 518 56.77 -30.67 -6.07
CA SER A 518 57.70 -30.88 -4.95
C SER A 518 58.77 -29.78 -4.88
N ALA A 519 58.81 -29.04 -3.77
CA ALA A 519 59.91 -28.16 -3.43
C ALA A 519 60.90 -28.89 -2.52
N LEU A 520 62.05 -29.33 -3.04
CA LEU A 520 63.03 -30.10 -2.25
C LEU A 520 63.84 -29.20 -1.32
N ASN A 521 64.02 -29.62 -0.07
CA ASN A 521 64.77 -28.90 0.96
C ASN A 521 64.30 -27.45 1.18
N TRP A 522 63.04 -27.14 0.87
CA TRP A 522 62.51 -25.77 0.91
C TRP A 522 62.70 -25.09 2.27
N LYS A 523 62.52 -25.82 3.39
CA LYS A 523 62.77 -25.30 4.75
C LYS A 523 64.21 -24.84 4.92
N LYS A 524 65.17 -25.69 4.52
CA LYS A 524 66.60 -25.36 4.59
C LYS A 524 66.98 -24.21 3.67
N GLN A 525 66.26 -24.00 2.57
CA GLN A 525 66.52 -22.88 1.66
C GLN A 525 65.93 -21.57 2.19
N ALA A 526 64.71 -21.61 2.74
CA ALA A 526 64.05 -20.46 3.35
C ALA A 526 64.78 -19.96 4.62
N GLU A 527 65.31 -20.88 5.43
CA GLU A 527 66.03 -20.56 6.66
C GLU A 527 67.51 -20.20 6.44
N ASN A 528 68.07 -20.40 5.23
CA ASN A 528 69.48 -20.18 4.96
C ASN A 528 69.75 -18.70 4.58
N PRO A 529 70.49 -17.93 5.40
CA PRO A 529 70.77 -16.52 5.11
C PRO A 529 71.62 -16.29 3.84
N ALA A 530 72.26 -17.34 3.31
CA ALA A 530 73.06 -17.27 2.09
C ALA A 530 72.24 -17.44 0.80
N VAL A 531 70.93 -17.74 0.88
CA VAL A 531 70.05 -17.90 -0.27
C VAL A 531 69.04 -16.75 -0.27
N ASP A 532 69.03 -15.96 -1.34
CA ASP A 532 68.00 -14.94 -1.53
C ASP A 532 66.68 -15.61 -1.95
N THR A 533 65.72 -15.62 -1.03
CA THR A 533 64.36 -16.13 -1.23
C THR A 533 63.32 -15.00 -1.28
N SER A 534 63.77 -13.74 -1.35
CA SER A 534 62.89 -12.57 -1.34
C SER A 534 62.21 -12.29 -2.70
N SER A 535 62.71 -12.91 -3.76
CA SER A 535 62.19 -12.76 -5.12
C SER A 535 61.84 -14.12 -5.73
N ILE A 536 60.89 -14.11 -6.66
CA ILE A 536 60.45 -15.33 -7.34
C ILE A 536 61.60 -15.87 -8.21
N PRO A 537 61.99 -17.15 -8.05
CA PRO A 537 63.07 -17.73 -8.83
C PRO A 537 62.69 -17.91 -10.30
N ASP A 538 63.67 -17.75 -11.20
CA ASP A 538 63.52 -18.01 -12.64
C ASP A 538 63.46 -19.52 -12.93
N THR A 539 62.30 -20.11 -12.63
CA THR A 539 62.03 -21.54 -12.77
C THR A 539 60.59 -21.76 -13.21
N ALA A 540 60.32 -22.91 -13.84
CA ALA A 540 58.99 -23.24 -14.34
C ALA A 540 57.91 -23.29 -13.24
N ALA A 541 58.27 -23.69 -12.02
CA ALA A 541 57.37 -23.71 -10.87
C ALA A 541 58.13 -23.31 -9.61
N TYR A 542 57.43 -22.70 -8.65
CA TYR A 542 58.01 -22.26 -7.40
C TYR A 542 56.99 -22.38 -6.26
N ALA A 543 57.51 -22.57 -5.05
CA ALA A 543 56.77 -22.61 -3.81
C ALA A 543 56.72 -21.21 -3.17
N VAL A 544 55.57 -20.86 -2.62
CA VAL A 544 55.33 -19.67 -1.81
C VAL A 544 55.17 -20.12 -0.36
N ILE A 545 56.04 -19.62 0.50
CA ILE A 545 56.06 -19.92 1.93
C ILE A 545 55.62 -18.65 2.68
N PRO A 546 54.41 -18.60 3.26
CA PRO A 546 53.94 -17.42 3.97
C PRO A 546 54.84 -17.14 5.17
N ARG A 547 55.33 -15.91 5.35
CA ARG A 547 56.12 -15.54 6.54
C ARG A 547 55.22 -15.43 7.78
N ALA A 548 55.85 -15.28 8.95
CA ALA A 548 55.15 -15.07 10.21
C ALA A 548 54.12 -13.93 10.11
N GLY A 549 52.90 -14.19 10.56
CA GLY A 549 51.78 -13.23 10.47
C GLY A 549 50.97 -13.33 9.18
N PHE A 550 51.29 -14.25 8.26
CA PHE A 550 50.55 -14.49 7.03
C PHE A 550 50.16 -15.96 6.89
N MET A 551 49.08 -16.20 6.15
CA MET A 551 48.62 -17.54 5.83
C MET A 551 48.07 -17.66 4.42
N VAL A 552 47.99 -18.92 3.97
CA VAL A 552 47.28 -19.32 2.76
C VAL A 552 46.27 -20.39 3.12
N ILE A 553 45.02 -20.17 2.71
CA ILE A 553 43.93 -21.15 2.77
C ILE A 553 43.87 -21.81 1.39
N ASP A 554 44.30 -23.07 1.33
CA ASP A 554 44.33 -23.91 0.13
C ASP A 554 43.04 -24.73 0.06
N MET A 555 42.12 -24.33 -0.79
CA MET A 555 40.79 -24.93 -0.96
C MET A 555 40.81 -25.87 -2.15
N ASP A 556 41.01 -27.16 -1.86
CA ASP A 556 41.10 -28.21 -2.85
C ASP A 556 39.73 -28.60 -3.42
N LYS A 557 39.73 -29.02 -4.69
CA LYS A 557 38.56 -29.66 -5.31
C LYS A 557 38.41 -31.09 -4.78
N ALA A 558 37.18 -31.52 -4.53
CA ALA A 558 36.89 -32.88 -4.11
C ALA A 558 37.36 -33.92 -5.15
N LYS A 559 37.95 -35.03 -4.69
CA LYS A 559 38.46 -36.10 -5.56
C LYS A 559 37.49 -37.28 -5.69
N GLN A 560 36.50 -37.37 -4.81
CA GLN A 560 35.51 -38.44 -4.77
C GLN A 560 34.09 -37.88 -4.93
N GLU A 561 33.23 -38.65 -5.61
CA GLU A 561 31.81 -38.34 -5.75
C GLU A 561 31.14 -38.36 -4.37
N GLY A 562 30.60 -37.21 -3.92
CA GLY A 562 29.96 -37.04 -2.60
C GLY A 562 30.79 -36.29 -1.55
N GLU A 563 32.06 -35.98 -1.81
CA GLU A 563 32.83 -35.02 -1.01
C GLU A 563 32.53 -33.59 -1.48
N GLN A 564 32.41 -32.64 -0.54
CA GLN A 564 32.21 -31.22 -0.87
C GLN A 564 33.55 -30.54 -1.23
N ASP A 565 33.50 -29.66 -2.23
CA ASP A 565 34.64 -28.84 -2.63
C ASP A 565 35.05 -27.89 -1.50
N GLY A 566 36.35 -27.65 -1.32
CA GLY A 566 36.86 -26.74 -0.28
C GLY A 566 36.31 -25.32 -0.43
N TRP A 567 36.20 -24.83 -1.67
CA TRP A 567 35.66 -23.50 -2.00
C TRP A 567 34.19 -23.34 -1.60
N GLN A 568 33.36 -24.33 -1.91
CA GLN A 568 31.94 -24.32 -1.54
C GLN A 568 31.76 -24.50 -0.04
N SER A 569 32.53 -25.42 0.56
CA SER A 569 32.47 -25.72 1.99
C SER A 569 32.78 -24.49 2.84
N LEU A 570 33.80 -23.72 2.46
CA LEU A 570 34.17 -22.52 3.19
C LEU A 570 33.10 -21.42 3.06
N GLN A 571 32.55 -21.20 1.87
CA GLN A 571 31.47 -20.22 1.67
C GLN A 571 30.21 -20.56 2.47
N LEU A 572 29.83 -21.85 2.52
CA LEU A 572 28.69 -22.31 3.32
C LEU A 572 28.94 -22.19 4.84
N SER A 573 30.20 -22.25 5.27
CA SER A 573 30.55 -22.24 6.70
C SER A 573 30.85 -20.85 7.25
N VAL A 574 31.28 -19.91 6.39
CA VAL A 574 31.80 -18.60 6.81
C VAL A 574 30.96 -17.45 6.27
N GLY A 575 30.48 -17.56 5.03
CA GLY A 575 29.85 -16.46 4.29
C GLY A 575 30.31 -16.43 2.83
N GLN A 576 29.54 -15.80 1.96
CA GLN A 576 29.81 -15.74 0.52
C GLN A 576 31.13 -14.99 0.24
N TYR A 577 31.92 -15.45 -0.73
CA TYR A 577 33.17 -14.78 -1.10
C TYR A 577 32.91 -13.36 -1.62
N GLY A 578 33.69 -12.40 -1.14
CA GLY A 578 33.52 -10.96 -1.38
C GLY A 578 32.63 -10.23 -0.37
N SER A 579 32.02 -10.94 0.58
CA SER A 579 31.38 -10.34 1.74
C SER A 579 32.40 -9.85 2.78
N SER A 580 31.96 -9.12 3.79
CA SER A 580 32.79 -8.76 4.95
C SER A 580 33.24 -9.99 5.76
N GLU A 581 32.52 -11.10 5.66
CA GLU A 581 32.82 -12.36 6.35
C GLU A 581 33.87 -13.17 5.60
N PHE A 582 33.88 -13.13 4.27
CA PHE A 582 34.90 -13.78 3.44
C PHE A 582 35.43 -12.79 2.38
N PRO A 583 36.29 -11.84 2.78
CA PRO A 583 36.69 -10.72 1.92
C PRO A 583 37.53 -11.16 0.72
N ARG A 584 37.38 -10.43 -0.40
CA ARG A 584 38.18 -10.64 -1.60
C ARG A 584 39.66 -10.49 -1.28
N THR A 585 40.46 -11.34 -1.88
CA THR A 585 41.89 -11.38 -1.63
C THR A 585 42.63 -11.78 -2.90
N TYR A 586 43.96 -11.75 -2.85
CA TYR A 586 44.77 -12.36 -3.88
C TYR A 586 44.42 -13.85 -3.95
N LEU A 587 43.73 -14.25 -5.02
CA LEU A 587 43.16 -15.58 -5.18
C LEU A 587 43.78 -16.26 -6.39
N VAL A 588 44.33 -17.45 -6.20
CA VAL A 588 45.03 -18.19 -7.26
C VAL A 588 44.31 -19.50 -7.56
N THR A 589 43.93 -19.71 -8.81
CA THR A 589 43.38 -20.98 -9.27
C THR A 589 44.46 -22.05 -9.33
N THR A 590 44.07 -23.27 -8.96
CA THR A 590 44.87 -24.46 -9.13
C THR A 590 44.42 -25.19 -10.40
N PRO A 591 45.32 -25.93 -11.10
CA PRO A 591 44.92 -26.69 -12.29
C PRO A 591 43.88 -27.79 -12.02
N SER A 592 43.73 -28.21 -10.77
CA SER A 592 42.71 -29.18 -10.32
C SER A 592 41.33 -28.55 -10.10
N GLY A 593 41.19 -27.24 -10.21
CA GLY A 593 39.93 -26.50 -10.00
C GLY A 593 39.67 -26.06 -8.55
N GLY A 594 40.65 -26.22 -7.65
CA GLY A 594 40.67 -25.58 -6.33
C GLY A 594 41.31 -24.19 -6.38
N VAL A 595 41.43 -23.51 -5.24
CA VAL A 595 42.02 -22.15 -5.15
C VAL A 595 42.87 -21.94 -3.90
N HIS A 596 43.87 -21.07 -3.99
CA HIS A 596 44.65 -20.57 -2.86
C HIS A 596 44.22 -19.13 -2.52
N ALA A 597 43.73 -18.90 -1.31
CA ALA A 597 43.38 -17.57 -0.81
C ALA A 597 44.41 -17.10 0.24
N TYR A 598 44.98 -15.93 0.03
CA TYR A 598 46.09 -15.40 0.83
C TYR A 598 45.56 -14.39 1.84
N TYR A 599 45.96 -14.47 3.12
CA TYR A 599 45.47 -13.56 4.15
C TYR A 599 46.59 -13.12 5.10
N LYS A 600 46.42 -11.93 5.66
CA LYS A 600 47.17 -11.50 6.84
C LYS A 600 46.44 -12.01 8.09
N MET A 601 47.20 -12.48 9.07
CA MET A 601 46.64 -12.93 10.35
C MET A 601 46.53 -11.75 11.33
N PRO A 602 45.44 -11.66 12.12
CA PRO A 602 45.32 -10.67 13.18
C PRO A 602 46.48 -10.72 14.18
N GLN A 603 46.83 -9.56 14.74
CA GLN A 603 47.87 -9.46 15.76
C GLN A 603 47.51 -10.34 16.97
N GLY A 604 48.42 -11.24 17.35
CA GLY A 604 48.23 -12.19 18.45
C GLY A 604 47.81 -13.61 18.02
N LEU A 605 47.49 -13.86 16.74
CA LEU A 605 47.21 -15.21 16.25
C LEU A 605 48.38 -15.88 15.52
N SER A 606 49.42 -15.13 15.15
CA SER A 606 50.67 -15.70 14.61
C SER A 606 51.33 -16.59 15.69
N GLY A 607 51.72 -17.80 15.30
CA GLY A 607 52.21 -18.83 16.22
C GLY A 607 51.11 -19.65 16.92
N HIS A 608 49.84 -19.23 16.84
CA HIS A 608 48.70 -19.91 17.48
C HIS A 608 47.80 -20.65 16.47
N ILE A 609 47.83 -20.29 15.19
CA ILE A 609 47.13 -21.05 14.15
C ILE A 609 47.98 -22.25 13.72
N LEU A 610 47.35 -23.43 13.62
CA LEU A 610 47.98 -24.68 13.23
C LEU A 610 48.09 -24.79 11.71
N ASN A 611 49.27 -25.17 11.21
CA ASN A 611 49.41 -25.70 9.85
C ASN A 611 48.73 -27.07 9.78
N LYS A 612 47.55 -27.13 9.14
CA LYS A 612 46.66 -28.30 9.18
C LYS A 612 46.27 -28.73 7.78
N VAL A 613 46.19 -30.05 7.58
CA VAL A 613 45.66 -30.66 6.36
C VAL A 613 44.23 -31.11 6.65
N LYS A 614 43.31 -30.93 5.71
CA LYS A 614 41.88 -31.19 5.88
C LYS A 614 41.28 -30.56 7.15
N ALA A 615 41.39 -29.24 7.27
CA ALA A 615 40.83 -28.46 8.37
C ALA A 615 39.32 -28.75 8.55
N GLY A 616 38.93 -29.21 9.75
CA GLY A 616 37.55 -29.58 10.05
C GLY A 616 37.01 -30.80 9.29
N GLY A 617 37.87 -31.56 8.60
CA GLY A 617 37.45 -32.65 7.69
C GLY A 617 37.04 -32.18 6.29
N HIS A 618 37.07 -30.87 6.02
CA HIS A 618 36.84 -30.30 4.70
C HIS A 618 38.09 -30.44 3.82
N ASN A 619 37.94 -30.33 2.50
CA ASN A 619 39.06 -30.29 1.54
C ASN A 619 39.75 -28.90 1.56
N ILE A 620 40.20 -28.49 2.75
CA ILE A 620 40.82 -27.19 3.02
C ILE A 620 42.11 -27.43 3.80
N ASP A 621 43.23 -26.96 3.26
CA ASP A 621 44.56 -27.01 3.86
C ASP A 621 45.00 -25.61 4.30
N LEU A 622 45.62 -25.51 5.48
CA LEU A 622 46.11 -24.26 6.03
C LEU A 622 47.64 -24.26 6.01
N ARG A 623 48.24 -23.27 5.32
CA ARG A 623 49.69 -23.01 5.32
C ARG A 623 49.94 -21.70 6.06
N VAL A 624 50.65 -21.76 7.18
CA VAL A 624 50.83 -20.62 8.10
C VAL A 624 52.28 -20.50 8.54
N ASP A 625 52.71 -19.28 8.89
CA ASP A 625 53.95 -18.97 9.63
C ASP A 625 55.22 -19.73 9.17
N GLY A 626 55.38 -19.92 7.86
CA GLY A 626 56.54 -20.60 7.27
C GLY A 626 56.58 -22.12 7.46
N LEU A 627 55.52 -22.72 8.02
CA LEU A 627 55.44 -24.15 8.34
C LEU A 627 55.03 -25.02 7.15
N GLY A 628 54.48 -24.40 6.11
CA GLY A 628 54.06 -25.05 4.88
C GLY A 628 54.18 -24.14 3.66
N TYR A 629 53.88 -24.66 2.47
CA TYR A 629 53.97 -23.92 1.23
C TYR A 629 52.81 -24.25 0.29
N VAL A 630 52.56 -23.36 -0.65
CA VAL A 630 51.69 -23.58 -1.82
C VAL A 630 52.47 -23.31 -3.10
N ILE A 631 51.97 -23.78 -4.25
CA ILE A 631 52.52 -23.39 -5.55
C ILE A 631 51.98 -22.00 -5.93
N GLY A 632 52.87 -21.09 -6.33
CA GLY A 632 52.49 -19.70 -6.60
C GLY A 632 52.01 -19.44 -8.03
N ALA A 633 51.28 -18.33 -8.21
CA ALA A 633 50.75 -17.88 -9.50
C ALA A 633 51.85 -17.67 -10.57
N GLY A 634 51.58 -18.09 -11.80
CA GLY A 634 52.53 -18.14 -12.91
C GLY A 634 53.38 -19.41 -12.96
N SER A 635 53.25 -20.32 -11.98
CA SER A 635 53.89 -21.64 -12.05
C SER A 635 53.22 -22.53 -13.09
N THR A 636 54.03 -23.20 -13.90
CA THR A 636 53.61 -24.25 -14.84
C THR A 636 54.02 -25.62 -14.30
N THR A 637 53.03 -26.45 -13.98
CA THR A 637 53.22 -27.81 -13.50
C THR A 637 52.74 -28.83 -14.52
N THR A 638 53.00 -30.12 -14.29
CA THR A 638 52.47 -31.20 -15.14
C THR A 638 50.94 -31.21 -15.24
N GLY A 639 50.24 -30.66 -14.24
CA GLY A 639 48.78 -30.56 -14.23
C GLY A 639 48.22 -29.31 -14.89
N GLY A 640 49.05 -28.33 -15.24
CA GLY A 640 48.63 -27.04 -15.80
C GLY A 640 49.24 -25.83 -15.09
N VAL A 641 48.69 -24.65 -15.40
CA VAL A 641 49.16 -23.34 -14.93
C VAL A 641 48.37 -22.90 -13.69
N TYR A 642 49.07 -22.28 -12.74
CA TYR A 642 48.44 -21.60 -11.60
C TYR A 642 48.24 -20.13 -11.95
N GLU A 643 47.01 -19.62 -11.92
CA GLU A 643 46.69 -18.28 -12.42
C GLU A 643 45.95 -17.45 -11.37
N VAL A 644 46.23 -16.15 -11.31
CA VAL A 644 45.48 -15.23 -10.46
C VAL A 644 44.08 -15.07 -11.03
N CYS A 645 43.05 -15.26 -10.20
CA CYS A 645 41.64 -15.13 -10.60
C CYS A 645 40.90 -14.05 -9.83
N ASP A 646 41.44 -13.59 -8.69
CA ASP A 646 40.89 -12.41 -8.04
C ASP A 646 41.95 -11.65 -7.24
N LEU A 647 41.64 -10.40 -6.93
CA LEU A 647 42.48 -9.45 -6.21
C LEU A 647 41.72 -8.86 -5.01
N PRO A 648 42.42 -8.38 -3.98
CA PRO A 648 41.79 -7.64 -2.90
C PRO A 648 41.15 -6.33 -3.40
N ASP A 649 40.15 -5.82 -2.69
CA ASP A 649 39.46 -4.56 -3.03
C ASP A 649 40.35 -3.30 -2.91
N GLY A 650 41.56 -3.42 -2.35
CA GLY A 650 42.53 -2.34 -2.23
C GLY A 650 43.97 -2.82 -2.38
N ASP A 651 44.93 -1.95 -2.12
CA ASP A 651 46.36 -2.21 -2.40
C ASP A 651 47.07 -3.11 -1.36
N VAL A 652 46.31 -3.77 -0.46
CA VAL A 652 46.87 -4.61 0.61
C VAL A 652 46.04 -5.87 0.78
N ILE A 653 46.70 -7.00 1.06
CA ILE A 653 46.03 -8.26 1.41
C ILE A 653 45.18 -8.06 2.67
N PRO A 654 43.90 -8.47 2.65
CA PRO A 654 43.02 -8.36 3.79
C PRO A 654 43.53 -9.18 4.99
N GLU A 655 43.22 -8.66 6.17
CA GLU A 655 43.31 -9.45 7.39
C GLU A 655 42.15 -10.45 7.46
N LEU A 656 42.35 -11.60 8.12
CA LEU A 656 41.26 -12.55 8.37
C LEU A 656 40.09 -11.85 9.06
N SER A 657 38.88 -12.07 8.55
CA SER A 657 37.66 -11.62 9.20
C SER A 657 37.45 -12.35 10.53
N MET A 658 36.65 -11.75 11.42
CA MET A 658 36.25 -12.43 12.66
C MET A 658 35.48 -13.73 12.41
N SER A 659 34.73 -13.83 11.31
CA SER A 659 34.01 -15.06 10.92
C SER A 659 34.98 -16.18 10.52
N LEU A 660 36.04 -15.86 9.75
CA LEU A 660 37.10 -16.81 9.42
C LEU A 660 37.85 -17.27 10.67
N VAL A 661 38.17 -16.36 11.59
CA VAL A 661 38.84 -16.70 12.86
C VAL A 661 37.96 -17.61 13.72
N LYS A 662 36.66 -17.31 13.85
CA LYS A 662 35.70 -18.16 14.58
C LYS A 662 35.57 -19.54 13.94
N TRP A 663 35.54 -19.61 12.61
CA TRP A 663 35.51 -20.88 11.89
C TRP A 663 36.78 -21.70 12.18
N LEU A 664 37.96 -21.08 12.09
CA LEU A 664 39.25 -21.72 12.43
C LEU A 664 39.27 -22.25 13.86
N ASP A 665 38.73 -21.50 14.83
CA ASP A 665 38.61 -21.94 16.21
C ASP A 665 37.66 -23.15 16.35
N THR A 666 36.48 -23.07 15.72
CA THR A 666 35.46 -24.12 15.73
C THR A 666 35.96 -25.44 15.15
N VAL A 667 36.76 -25.39 14.08
CA VAL A 667 37.37 -26.58 13.46
C VAL A 667 38.68 -27.02 14.14
N GLY A 668 39.01 -26.45 15.31
CA GLY A 668 40.16 -26.81 16.13
C GLY A 668 41.48 -26.53 15.44
N CYS A 669 41.60 -25.38 14.79
CA CYS A 669 42.82 -24.93 14.11
C CYS A 669 43.58 -23.84 14.88
N ILE A 670 43.05 -23.38 16.03
CA ILE A 670 43.71 -22.41 16.92
C ILE A 670 44.13 -23.11 18.22
N GLN A 671 45.38 -22.91 18.64
CA GLN A 671 45.89 -23.37 19.93
C GLN A 671 45.62 -22.33 21.01
N HIS A 672 44.95 -22.76 22.09
CA HIS A 672 44.80 -21.98 23.33
C HIS A 672 45.87 -22.42 24.33
N GLU A 673 46.67 -21.49 24.87
CA GLU A 673 47.59 -21.82 25.96
C GLU A 673 46.79 -22.20 27.22
N GLU A 674 47.06 -23.38 27.78
CA GLU A 674 46.44 -23.83 29.04
C GLU A 674 46.85 -22.92 30.20
N GLN A 675 46.01 -21.95 30.55
CA GLN A 675 46.07 -21.34 31.88
C GLN A 675 45.55 -22.35 32.90
N SER A 676 46.48 -22.90 33.69
CA SER A 676 46.20 -23.73 34.84
C SER A 676 45.26 -23.01 35.82
N GLN A 677 43.99 -23.40 35.85
CA GLN A 677 43.12 -23.21 37.01
C GLN A 677 42.48 -24.54 37.35
N THR A 678 42.89 -25.06 38.51
CA THR A 678 42.33 -26.23 39.20
C THR A 678 40.81 -26.13 39.31
N GLN A 679 40.09 -27.09 38.72
CA GLN A 679 38.69 -27.35 39.06
C GLN A 679 38.57 -28.62 39.90
N PRO A 680 37.79 -28.61 40.99
CA PRO A 680 37.48 -29.81 41.75
C PRO A 680 36.45 -30.68 41.01
N VAL A 681 36.70 -31.97 41.08
CA VAL A 681 35.90 -33.06 40.51
C VAL A 681 34.49 -33.07 41.11
N PHE A 682 33.46 -33.10 40.25
CA PHE A 682 32.14 -33.64 40.60
C PHE A 682 31.67 -34.66 39.55
N GLN A 683 31.11 -35.74 40.08
CA GLN A 683 30.84 -37.01 39.43
C GLN A 683 29.80 -36.93 38.31
N GLN A 684 30.10 -37.63 37.22
CA GLN A 684 29.15 -37.98 36.17
C GLN A 684 28.04 -38.88 36.73
N THR A 685 26.79 -38.49 36.51
CA THR A 685 25.65 -39.43 36.45
C THR A 685 25.05 -39.35 35.05
N GLN A 686 24.95 -40.52 34.42
CA GLN A 686 24.46 -40.74 33.06
C GLN A 686 22.96 -40.43 32.96
N ALA A 687 22.56 -39.70 31.91
CA ALA A 687 21.18 -39.67 31.45
C ALA A 687 21.12 -39.77 29.92
N VAL A 688 20.84 -41.01 29.50
CA VAL A 688 20.22 -41.50 28.25
C VAL A 688 19.70 -40.43 27.28
N THR A 689 20.35 -40.36 26.10
CA THR A 689 19.85 -39.68 24.90
C THR A 689 18.86 -40.59 24.17
N THR A 690 17.59 -40.19 24.13
CA THR A 690 16.62 -40.65 23.12
C THR A 690 16.30 -39.49 22.19
N THR A 691 16.79 -39.54 20.97
CA THR A 691 16.44 -38.63 19.87
C THR A 691 15.08 -38.98 19.27
N PRO A 692 14.19 -38.01 19.04
CA PRO A 692 13.26 -38.06 17.94
C PRO A 692 13.79 -37.21 16.77
N THR A 693 13.85 -37.84 15.60
CA THR A 693 14.13 -37.22 14.31
C THR A 693 13.00 -36.29 13.89
N VAL A 694 13.26 -34.98 13.87
CA VAL A 694 12.50 -33.99 13.08
C VAL A 694 13.53 -33.22 12.24
N ALA A 695 13.29 -33.11 10.94
CA ALA A 695 14.16 -32.39 10.03
C ALA A 695 14.09 -30.88 10.34
N MET A 696 15.22 -30.30 10.75
CA MET A 696 15.34 -28.86 11.02
C MET A 696 15.17 -28.03 9.75
N SER A 697 14.47 -26.89 9.88
CA SER A 697 14.31 -25.90 8.80
C SER A 697 15.64 -25.23 8.43
N PRO A 698 15.79 -24.66 7.21
CA PRO A 698 16.99 -23.94 6.81
C PRO A 698 17.31 -22.74 7.71
N LEU A 699 16.29 -22.02 8.20
CA LEU A 699 16.45 -20.89 9.11
C LEU A 699 16.95 -21.34 10.50
N GLU A 700 16.44 -22.46 11.02
CA GLU A 700 16.95 -23.06 12.26
C GLU A 700 18.37 -23.60 12.10
N ARG A 701 18.76 -24.08 10.92
CA ARG A 701 20.17 -24.41 10.63
C ARG A 701 21.05 -23.17 10.62
N LEU A 702 20.57 -22.07 10.04
CA LEU A 702 21.31 -20.80 9.98
C LEU A 702 21.47 -20.18 11.37
N LEU A 703 20.40 -20.18 12.18
CA LEU A 703 20.42 -19.69 13.57
C LEU A 703 21.26 -20.61 14.47
N SER A 704 21.11 -21.93 14.37
CA SER A 704 21.92 -22.88 15.17
C SER A 704 23.41 -22.85 14.81
N GLN A 705 23.76 -22.51 13.56
CA GLN A 705 25.15 -22.28 13.13
C GLN A 705 25.70 -20.93 13.60
N ALA A 706 24.88 -19.87 13.64
CA ALA A 706 25.29 -18.56 14.13
C ALA A 706 25.54 -18.50 15.66
N TYR A 707 24.88 -19.36 16.44
CA TYR A 707 24.92 -19.32 17.91
C TYR A 707 25.79 -20.40 18.58
N ASN A 708 26.43 -21.30 17.83
CA ASN A 708 27.29 -22.38 18.39
C ASN A 708 28.79 -22.02 18.47
N GLY A 709 29.12 -20.81 18.93
CA GLY A 709 30.51 -20.38 19.16
C GLY A 709 30.68 -19.59 20.45
N ASN A 710 30.90 -20.30 21.55
CA ASN A 710 31.29 -19.81 22.89
C ASN A 710 30.37 -18.81 23.60
N SER A 711 29.45 -19.35 24.41
CA SER A 711 29.27 -18.82 25.76
C SER A 711 29.33 -19.96 26.76
N ALA A 712 30.37 -19.94 27.59
CA ALA A 712 30.48 -20.79 28.77
C ALA A 712 29.32 -20.59 29.77
N ASN A 713 28.38 -19.67 29.51
CA ASN A 713 27.14 -19.44 30.26
C ASN A 713 25.89 -19.17 29.37
N GLY A 714 25.90 -19.49 28.07
CA GLY A 714 24.70 -19.44 27.23
C GLY A 714 24.04 -18.06 26.96
N GLU A 715 24.72 -16.92 27.14
CA GLU A 715 24.16 -15.61 26.78
C GLU A 715 24.56 -15.19 25.34
N PRO A 716 23.61 -14.73 24.50
CA PRO A 716 23.92 -14.20 23.16
C PRO A 716 24.75 -12.90 23.24
N PRO A 717 25.59 -12.60 22.22
CA PRO A 717 26.40 -11.39 22.22
C PRO A 717 25.53 -10.12 22.25
N VAL A 718 25.97 -9.15 23.05
CA VAL A 718 25.26 -7.89 23.29
C VAL A 718 25.38 -6.98 22.08
N ASP A 719 24.26 -6.54 21.51
CA ASP A 719 24.24 -5.55 20.42
C ASP A 719 24.72 -4.17 20.91
N MET A 720 25.86 -3.73 20.35
CA MET A 720 26.53 -2.46 20.68
C MET A 720 26.55 -1.47 19.51
N SER A 721 25.72 -1.69 18.49
CA SER A 721 25.68 -0.85 17.28
C SER A 721 25.28 0.61 17.58
N ILE A 722 25.84 1.55 16.80
CA ILE A 722 25.59 3.00 16.90
C ILE A 722 24.17 3.31 16.43
N ILE A 723 23.40 4.05 17.23
CA ILE A 723 22.00 4.35 16.91
C ILE A 723 21.89 5.70 16.15
N PRO A 724 21.20 5.74 14.99
CA PRO A 724 20.99 6.97 14.21
C PRO A 724 20.28 8.09 14.98
N LYS A 725 20.57 9.36 14.64
CA LYS A 725 19.89 10.54 15.23
C LYS A 725 18.39 10.49 14.91
N GLY A 726 17.54 10.47 15.94
CA GLY A 726 16.07 10.46 15.81
C GLY A 726 15.37 9.33 16.58
N GLN A 727 16.04 8.18 16.78
CA GLN A 727 15.45 7.02 17.47
C GLN A 727 16.17 6.63 18.77
N ARG A 728 17.32 7.26 19.05
CA ARG A 728 18.25 6.89 20.14
C ARG A 728 17.59 6.70 21.50
N ASN A 729 16.72 7.63 21.91
CA ASN A 729 16.13 7.61 23.24
C ASN A 729 15.12 6.47 23.40
N GLN A 730 14.30 6.20 22.39
CA GLN A 730 13.33 5.10 22.42
C GLN A 730 14.03 3.74 22.30
N THR A 731 14.95 3.59 21.34
CA THR A 731 15.68 2.34 21.12
C THR A 731 16.54 1.96 22.34
N LEU A 732 17.25 2.91 22.95
CA LEU A 732 18.03 2.64 24.18
C LEU A 732 17.13 2.36 25.38
N HIS A 733 15.97 3.02 25.46
CA HIS A 733 15.00 2.78 26.54
C HIS A 733 14.45 1.35 26.45
N ASP A 734 13.97 0.93 25.28
CA ASP A 734 13.37 -0.40 25.08
C ASP A 734 14.41 -1.51 25.23
N TRP A 735 15.62 -1.25 24.73
CA TRP A 735 16.75 -2.15 24.89
C TRP A 735 17.16 -2.32 26.36
N LEU A 736 17.29 -1.23 27.12
CA LEU A 736 17.61 -1.29 28.56
C LEU A 736 16.48 -1.94 29.36
N TYR A 737 15.22 -1.59 29.06
CA TYR A 737 14.04 -2.16 29.72
C TYR A 737 13.96 -3.67 29.51
N GLY A 738 14.09 -4.13 28.26
CA GLY A 738 14.05 -5.55 27.94
C GLY A 738 15.16 -6.35 28.63
N ARG A 739 16.38 -5.81 28.69
CA ARG A 739 17.50 -6.51 29.34
C ARG A 739 17.38 -6.54 30.86
N LEU A 740 17.03 -5.43 31.51
CA LEU A 740 16.84 -5.40 32.97
C LEU A 740 15.62 -6.21 33.43
N ALA A 741 14.55 -6.27 32.64
CA ALA A 741 13.36 -7.06 32.96
C ALA A 741 13.63 -8.57 32.90
N ASN A 742 14.43 -9.02 31.93
CA ASN A 742 14.69 -10.44 31.69
C ASN A 742 15.91 -10.98 32.43
N HIS A 743 16.89 -10.13 32.76
CA HIS A 743 18.16 -10.51 33.42
C HIS A 743 18.49 -9.59 34.61
N PRO A 744 17.65 -9.55 35.66
CA PRO A 744 17.86 -8.66 36.81
C PRO A 744 19.13 -8.98 37.63
N ASP A 745 19.62 -10.22 37.54
CA ASP A 745 20.84 -10.74 38.16
C ASP A 745 22.13 -10.18 37.54
N ASN A 746 22.05 -9.64 36.32
CA ASN A 746 23.19 -9.06 35.58
C ASN A 746 23.07 -7.52 35.42
N SER A 747 22.30 -6.88 36.31
CA SER A 747 21.92 -5.47 36.21
C SER A 747 23.11 -4.50 36.08
N GLN A 748 24.21 -4.73 36.81
CA GLN A 748 25.39 -3.87 36.75
C GLN A 748 26.01 -3.84 35.35
N ARG A 749 26.20 -5.01 34.73
CA ARG A 749 26.79 -5.12 33.39
C ARG A 749 25.86 -4.55 32.32
N ILE A 750 24.55 -4.75 32.46
CA ILE A 750 23.54 -4.20 31.55
C ILE A 750 23.56 -2.67 31.56
N VAL A 751 23.71 -2.07 32.75
CA VAL A 751 23.82 -0.61 32.89
C VAL A 751 25.13 -0.11 32.27
N ASP A 752 26.26 -0.81 32.47
CA ASP A 752 27.55 -0.45 31.86
C ASP A 752 27.51 -0.54 30.31
N ASP A 753 26.91 -1.60 29.77
CA ASP A 753 26.70 -1.76 28.33
C ASP A 753 25.79 -0.63 27.79
N PHE A 754 24.75 -0.26 28.52
CA PHE A 754 23.83 0.83 28.17
C PHE A 754 24.54 2.18 28.08
N TYR A 755 25.35 2.55 29.08
CA TYR A 755 26.14 3.79 29.01
C TYR A 755 27.14 3.76 27.85
N THR A 756 27.78 2.62 27.63
CA THR A 756 28.75 2.45 26.54
C THR A 756 28.08 2.63 25.18
N ARG A 757 26.93 1.98 24.96
CA ARG A 757 26.15 2.10 23.72
C ARG A 757 25.56 3.50 23.53
N GLY A 758 25.10 4.12 24.61
CA GLY A 758 24.58 5.49 24.61
C GLY A 758 25.64 6.52 24.22
N ARG A 759 26.85 6.41 24.80
CA ARG A 759 27.99 7.28 24.47
C ARG A 759 28.48 7.07 23.04
N ASN A 760 28.59 5.82 22.59
CA ASN A 760 28.91 5.50 21.20
C ASN A 760 27.86 6.04 20.22
N SER A 761 26.61 6.14 20.67
CA SER A 761 25.51 6.77 19.93
C SER A 761 25.46 8.29 20.09
N GLY A 762 26.38 8.91 20.82
CA GLY A 762 26.51 10.38 20.95
C GLY A 762 25.43 11.04 21.82
N LEU A 763 24.92 10.36 22.84
CA LEU A 763 24.04 10.92 23.88
C LEU A 763 24.86 11.38 25.11
N PRO A 764 24.53 12.54 25.72
CA PRO A 764 25.18 12.97 26.95
C PRO A 764 24.67 12.16 28.15
N ASP A 765 25.54 11.95 29.14
CA ASP A 765 25.24 11.15 30.35
C ASP A 765 23.99 11.65 31.10
N GLY A 766 23.64 12.94 31.01
CA GLY A 766 22.40 13.49 31.60
C GLY A 766 21.11 12.89 31.01
N GLU A 767 21.08 12.64 29.69
CA GLU A 767 19.93 11.98 29.03
C GLU A 767 19.91 10.48 29.34
N LEU A 768 21.08 9.82 29.35
CA LEU A 768 21.21 8.41 29.71
C LEU A 768 20.75 8.15 31.15
N ASN A 769 21.10 9.03 32.09
CA ASN A 769 20.62 9.00 33.47
C ASN A 769 19.09 9.12 33.57
N THR A 770 18.48 9.90 32.68
CA THR A 770 17.03 10.09 32.65
C THR A 770 16.31 8.84 32.16
N ILE A 771 16.85 8.20 31.12
CA ILE A 771 16.36 6.92 30.59
C ILE A 771 16.51 5.81 31.65
N LEU A 772 17.68 5.68 32.28
CA LEU A 772 17.92 4.69 33.34
C LEU A 772 16.95 4.87 34.51
N LYS A 773 16.74 6.11 34.99
CA LYS A 773 15.76 6.40 36.05
C LYS A 773 14.33 6.05 35.64
N SER A 774 13.96 6.30 34.39
CA SER A 774 12.65 5.94 33.84
C SER A 774 12.45 4.42 33.85
N VAL A 775 13.41 3.66 33.32
CA VAL A 775 13.36 2.20 33.26
C VAL A 775 13.35 1.57 34.66
N CYS A 776 14.25 2.02 35.55
CA CYS A 776 14.27 1.53 36.94
C CYS A 776 12.96 1.82 37.67
N ARG A 777 12.37 3.01 37.49
CA ARG A 777 11.05 3.33 38.05
C ARG A 777 9.96 2.40 37.49
N ALA A 778 9.98 2.12 36.19
CA ALA A 778 9.01 1.26 35.53
C ALA A 778 9.12 -0.22 35.97
N LEU A 779 10.34 -0.68 36.30
CA LEU A 779 10.62 -2.04 36.78
C LEU A 779 10.61 -2.16 38.32
N GLY A 780 10.40 -1.07 39.05
CA GLY A 780 10.43 -1.06 40.53
C GLY A 780 11.82 -1.26 41.13
N LEU A 781 12.89 -0.98 40.37
CA LEU A 781 14.28 -1.09 40.79
C LEU A 781 14.78 0.25 41.36
N THR A 782 15.58 0.20 42.42
CA THR A 782 16.30 1.38 42.93
C THR A 782 17.54 1.63 42.07
N VAL A 783 17.67 2.87 41.56
CA VAL A 783 18.81 3.35 40.75
C VAL A 783 20.08 3.43 41.59
#